data_AF-F9UKH6-F1
#
_entry.id   AF-F9UKH6-F1
#
_cell.length_a   1.000
_cell.length_b   1.000
_cell.length_c   1.000
_cell.angle_alpha   90.00
_cell.angle_beta   90.00
_cell.angle_gamma   90.00
#
_symmetry.space_group_name_H-M   'P 1'
#
loop_
_entity.id
_entity.type
_entity.pdbx_description
1 polymer ?
#
loop_
_entity_poly.entity_id
_entity_poly.type
_entity_poly.pdbx_seq_one_letter_code
_entity_poly.pdbx_strand_id
1 'polypeptide(L)'
;MNSKRKILSLEHYFKNNENGEMIAIPKLDFYEDTSTAILLLDKIDFLMNNNIQNILMDKKAILSYFSSLKNNENNDQFDIEMNKKEILKHIVFMDLKTVNNQKSDIPFVSKYLDILQQNENNLKSITKIQKMISKYSFVFKKILFNAIEDDILLLKKHFSNFNEEQDRFINEYEQLSKKNDELELLELMAAYQDTGQKIFTLLVNDVFNIFKSVYDKFDFFQKQTFENLDFLGDENIVNLQKELFWLEKIKTSGKEAIITELKLRDLNIKKSEIAKYLNNSILASYKKWNFLLNWYKEAYKIDKKRTLNFPKNTPQYKHLVKTYLMKKFIYLKLRQIDKKSFFSITDLKTLDELRRDLDLQSKLFISNNLAPTMFVNDENIEMKVKKIIWKEFYFNFDNYFNSSDDLIYQSKDLIKNIKKEISETHKHKKNFVSNDGFELKILQIKDQIIDLKSEYAWQNERIKSRYLETIKNGSNILNSIEEFSKNYKKITSKYLNLKNKFEKDRLQGKFKNFEPSNLKQLSENHYKTATYFNSFNFLFTNLLLIKNLIVQKNELSTQQLIGIDKLLKFTGIFNNSSIEIENLIIDTETISYADRLKINFLFALNKNPKFIFITDDPSNKENKAKIDFLKTVKNTCEEQKVNFVFITDNKNLLKEEYFENLYVFIDQKEIEYGKLTNVLKNPINPWLSKNQLQNKHILLKFFNDEYVFHDIYEIDNAHFVVGTPSNISSWDNPILKNNIQNLTFILNEDSQEHTIEFKILDLSSPFGEIEFFILDKFKKVQNQENTNLFTITNELTDKYKELYYQQNLEVPNFETLNEEAF
;
A
#
# COMPACT_ATOMS: atom_id res chain seq x y z
N MET A 1 -21.01 4.93 -2.44
CA MET A 1 -19.74 4.52 -1.80
C MET A 1 -18.95 5.77 -1.46
N ASN A 2 -18.53 5.95 -0.20
CA ASN A 2 -17.38 6.83 0.06
C ASN A 2 -16.20 6.23 -0.72
N SER A 3 -15.79 6.90 -1.78
CA SER A 3 -14.90 6.38 -2.82
C SER A 3 -13.48 6.24 -2.29
N LYS A 4 -13.19 5.17 -1.54
CA LYS A 4 -11.82 4.78 -1.23
C LYS A 4 -11.07 4.67 -2.55
N ARG A 5 -9.90 5.30 -2.60
CA ARG A 5 -9.17 5.52 -3.84
C ARG A 5 -8.42 4.25 -4.24
N LYS A 6 -8.44 3.87 -5.52
CA LYS A 6 -7.63 2.75 -6.02
C LYS A 6 -6.15 3.11 -5.95
N ILE A 7 -5.30 2.17 -5.51
CA ILE A 7 -3.83 2.32 -5.44
C ILE A 7 -3.08 1.40 -6.38
N LEU A 8 -3.56 0.18 -6.55
CA LEU A 8 -2.88 -0.84 -7.35
C LEU A 8 -3.93 -1.66 -8.10
N SER A 9 -3.68 -1.91 -9.38
CA SER A 9 -4.51 -2.74 -10.23
C SER A 9 -3.66 -3.74 -11.00
N LEU A 10 -4.04 -5.02 -10.97
CA LEU A 10 -3.55 -6.06 -11.87
C LEU A 10 -4.71 -6.53 -12.76
N GLU A 11 -4.63 -6.27 -14.06
CA GLU A 11 -5.70 -6.58 -15.01
C GLU A 11 -5.21 -7.51 -16.13
N HIS A 12 -6.11 -8.38 -16.59
CA HIS A 12 -5.89 -9.28 -17.73
C HIS A 12 -4.65 -10.18 -17.62
N TYR A 13 -4.32 -10.70 -16.43
CA TYR A 13 -3.22 -11.66 -16.33
C TYR A 13 -3.64 -13.02 -16.88
N PHE A 14 -2.81 -13.59 -17.76
CA PHE A 14 -3.01 -14.95 -18.25
C PHE A 14 -1.68 -15.64 -18.55
N LYS A 15 -1.52 -16.89 -18.08
CA LYS A 15 -0.35 -17.73 -18.37
C LYS A 15 -0.73 -19.22 -18.37
N ASN A 16 -0.22 -19.98 -19.33
CA ASN A 16 -0.22 -21.44 -19.26
C ASN A 16 1.06 -21.90 -18.56
N ASN A 17 0.92 -22.84 -17.62
CA ASN A 17 2.03 -23.56 -17.02
C ASN A 17 2.49 -24.70 -17.93
N GLU A 18 3.65 -25.28 -17.63
CA GLU A 18 4.26 -26.37 -18.41
C GLU A 18 3.37 -27.62 -18.48
N ASN A 19 2.51 -27.82 -17.47
CA ASN A 19 1.54 -28.91 -17.40
C ASN A 19 0.24 -28.65 -18.18
N GLY A 20 0.13 -27.51 -18.88
CA GLY A 20 -1.09 -27.12 -19.61
C GLY A 20 -2.17 -26.42 -18.76
N GLU A 21 -1.98 -26.33 -17.44
CA GLU A 21 -2.88 -25.58 -16.55
C GLU A 21 -2.83 -24.08 -16.83
N MET A 22 -3.98 -23.41 -16.71
CA MET A 22 -4.13 -21.99 -17.03
C MET A 22 -4.28 -21.15 -15.76
N ILE A 23 -3.33 -20.26 -15.51
CA ILE A 23 -3.47 -19.18 -14.53
C ILE A 23 -4.19 -18.01 -15.20
N ALA A 24 -5.27 -17.54 -14.58
CA ALA A 24 -6.04 -16.43 -15.13
C ALA A 24 -6.60 -15.53 -14.03
N ILE A 25 -6.15 -14.27 -14.04
CA ILE A 25 -6.58 -13.23 -13.10
C ILE A 25 -7.20 -12.10 -13.93
N PRO A 26 -8.54 -11.99 -13.99
CA PRO A 26 -9.21 -10.96 -14.75
C PRO A 26 -8.90 -9.59 -14.16
N LYS A 27 -8.97 -9.44 -12.82
CA LYS A 27 -8.80 -8.16 -12.15
C LYS A 27 -8.55 -8.29 -10.65
N LEU A 28 -7.44 -7.75 -10.16
CA LEU A 28 -7.23 -7.47 -8.73
C LEU A 28 -7.11 -5.96 -8.52
N ASP A 29 -8.09 -5.38 -7.86
CA ASP A 29 -8.11 -3.97 -7.46
C ASP A 29 -7.86 -3.83 -5.96
N PHE A 30 -6.91 -2.98 -5.59
CA PHE A 30 -6.62 -2.64 -4.21
C PHE A 30 -6.83 -1.14 -3.98
N TYR A 31 -7.34 -0.79 -2.79
CA TYR A 31 -7.77 0.57 -2.44
C TYR A 31 -7.03 1.09 -1.21
N GLU A 32 -6.88 2.42 -1.10
CA GLU A 32 -6.29 3.10 0.07
C GLU A 32 -7.08 2.76 1.33
N ASP A 33 -6.33 2.57 2.43
CA ASP A 33 -6.83 2.24 3.76
C ASP A 33 -7.77 1.02 3.74
N THR A 34 -7.43 0.01 2.93
CA THR A 34 -8.14 -1.29 2.92
C THR A 34 -7.19 -2.45 3.16
N SER A 35 -7.51 -3.29 4.14
CA SER A 35 -6.86 -4.58 4.32
C SER A 35 -7.55 -5.64 3.46
N THR A 36 -6.77 -6.32 2.62
CA THR A 36 -7.30 -7.29 1.64
C THR A 36 -6.72 -8.67 1.89
N ALA A 37 -7.55 -9.70 1.75
CA ALA A 37 -7.13 -11.09 1.75
C ALA A 37 -7.30 -11.72 0.37
N ILE A 38 -6.45 -12.69 0.05
CA ILE A 38 -6.59 -13.60 -1.08
C ILE A 38 -6.63 -15.03 -0.53
N LEU A 39 -7.73 -15.73 -0.77
CA LEU A 39 -7.93 -17.11 -0.37
C LEU A 39 -7.73 -18.05 -1.57
N LEU A 40 -6.83 -19.02 -1.41
CA LEU A 40 -6.64 -20.13 -2.34
C LEU A 40 -7.41 -21.35 -1.80
N LEU A 41 -8.45 -21.80 -2.50
CA LEU A 41 -9.25 -22.96 -2.04
C LEU A 41 -8.55 -24.29 -2.36
N ASP A 42 -7.72 -24.29 -3.38
CA ASP A 42 -6.84 -25.37 -3.78
C ASP A 42 -5.46 -25.23 -3.11
N LYS A 43 -4.79 -26.35 -2.84
CA LYS A 43 -3.42 -26.37 -2.28
C LYS A 43 -2.35 -26.03 -3.33
N ILE A 44 -2.68 -25.16 -4.28
CA ILE A 44 -1.78 -24.77 -5.36
C ILE A 44 -1.13 -23.44 -4.98
N ASP A 45 0.19 -23.48 -4.78
CA ASP A 45 0.99 -22.34 -4.32
C ASP A 45 1.25 -21.27 -5.40
N PHE A 46 0.37 -21.07 -6.39
CA PHE A 46 0.63 -20.22 -7.56
C PHE A 46 0.72 -18.72 -7.24
N LEU A 47 0.16 -18.26 -6.12
CA LEU A 47 0.36 -16.90 -5.59
C LEU A 47 1.31 -16.85 -4.38
N MET A 48 1.64 -18.01 -3.79
CA MET A 48 2.51 -18.12 -2.61
C MET A 48 4.00 -18.22 -3.00
N ASN A 49 4.90 -18.26 -2.01
CA ASN A 49 6.35 -18.43 -2.21
C ASN A 49 6.96 -17.41 -3.22
N ASN A 50 6.62 -16.13 -3.10
CA ASN A 50 6.99 -15.04 -4.02
C ASN A 50 6.45 -15.15 -5.47
N ASN A 51 5.55 -16.10 -5.78
CA ASN A 51 4.98 -16.19 -7.12
C ASN A 51 4.12 -14.98 -7.50
N ILE A 52 3.47 -14.33 -6.53
CA ILE A 52 2.78 -13.05 -6.76
C ILE A 52 3.73 -11.98 -7.33
N GLN A 53 4.98 -11.91 -6.86
CA GLN A 53 5.98 -10.98 -7.38
C GLN A 53 6.29 -11.27 -8.85
N ASN A 54 6.43 -12.56 -9.21
CA ASN A 54 6.65 -13.00 -10.59
C ASN A 54 5.47 -12.61 -11.50
N ILE A 55 4.24 -12.77 -11.02
CA ILE A 55 3.02 -12.37 -11.75
C ILE A 55 2.99 -10.86 -11.99
N LEU A 56 3.29 -10.05 -10.98
CA LEU A 56 3.32 -8.58 -11.12
C LEU A 56 4.40 -8.13 -12.11
N MET A 57 5.54 -8.83 -12.17
CA MET A 57 6.63 -8.57 -13.13
C MET A 57 6.34 -9.06 -14.56
N ASP A 58 5.42 -10.01 -14.75
CA ASP A 58 5.18 -10.66 -16.03
C ASP A 58 4.62 -9.70 -17.09
N LYS A 59 5.16 -9.72 -18.31
CA LYS A 59 4.66 -8.90 -19.44
C LYS A 59 3.24 -9.28 -19.90
N LYS A 60 2.68 -10.39 -19.41
CA LYS A 60 1.32 -10.85 -19.70
C LYS A 60 0.25 -10.26 -18.78
N ALA A 61 0.57 -9.19 -18.04
CA ALA A 61 -0.34 -8.50 -17.13
C ALA A 61 -0.25 -6.99 -17.31
N ILE A 62 -1.41 -6.32 -17.22
CA ILE A 62 -1.47 -4.85 -17.11
C ILE A 62 -1.38 -4.52 -15.62
N LEU A 63 -0.26 -3.90 -15.23
CA LEU A 63 -0.04 -3.43 -13.86
C LEU A 63 -0.14 -1.91 -13.84
N SER A 64 -0.87 -1.36 -12.88
CA SER A 64 -1.03 0.10 -12.77
C SER A 64 -1.08 0.54 -11.32
N TYR A 65 -0.37 1.63 -11.02
CA TYR A 65 -0.26 2.21 -9.69
C TYR A 65 -0.77 3.65 -9.71
N PHE A 66 -1.55 4.01 -8.71
CA PHE A 66 -2.24 5.29 -8.63
C PHE A 66 -1.74 6.05 -7.40
N SER A 67 -1.00 7.14 -7.60
CA SER A 67 -0.40 7.92 -6.50
C SER A 67 -0.93 9.35 -6.42
N SER A 68 -1.09 9.89 -5.22
CA SER A 68 -1.62 11.24 -5.04
C SER A 68 -0.60 12.29 -5.49
N LEU A 69 -1.07 13.32 -6.18
CA LEU A 69 -0.23 14.47 -6.50
C LEU A 69 0.01 15.24 -5.21
N LYS A 70 1.28 15.30 -4.77
CA LYS A 70 1.72 15.80 -3.45
C LYS A 70 1.34 17.25 -3.08
N ASN A 71 0.71 18.01 -3.98
CA ASN A 71 0.47 19.45 -3.83
C ASN A 71 -1.00 19.88 -4.03
N ASN A 72 -1.95 18.96 -4.06
CA ASN A 72 -3.37 19.33 -4.20
C ASN A 72 -4.15 18.95 -2.94
N GLU A 73 -4.79 19.95 -2.33
CA GLU A 73 -5.78 19.75 -1.26
C GLU A 73 -7.07 19.09 -1.79
N ASN A 74 -7.29 19.11 -3.11
CA ASN A 74 -8.39 18.40 -3.75
C ASN A 74 -7.97 16.95 -4.10
N ASN A 75 -8.57 15.99 -3.38
CA ASN A 75 -8.32 14.55 -3.42
C ASN A 75 -8.55 13.87 -4.79
N ASP A 76 -9.13 14.55 -5.78
CA ASP A 76 -9.60 13.93 -7.03
C ASP A 76 -8.51 13.76 -8.10
N GLN A 77 -7.33 14.37 -7.93
CA GLN A 77 -6.25 14.27 -8.93
C GLN A 77 -5.20 13.21 -8.57
N PHE A 78 -4.87 12.36 -9.54
CA PHE A 78 -3.94 11.26 -9.36
C PHE A 78 -2.93 11.12 -10.50
N ASP A 79 -1.73 10.68 -10.15
CA ASP A 79 -0.74 10.21 -11.08
C ASP A 79 -0.90 8.69 -11.30
N ILE A 80 -0.74 8.25 -12.55
CA ILE A 80 -0.88 6.84 -12.93
C ILE A 80 0.46 6.36 -13.50
N GLU A 81 1.11 5.44 -12.79
CA GLU A 81 2.31 4.77 -13.25
C GLU A 81 1.96 3.39 -13.82
N MET A 82 2.53 3.06 -14.98
CA MET A 82 2.34 1.76 -15.66
C MET A 82 3.68 1.01 -15.84
N ASN A 83 4.81 1.66 -15.57
CA ASN A 83 6.12 1.04 -15.58
C ASN A 83 6.28 0.13 -14.37
N LYS A 84 6.23 -1.18 -14.61
CA LYS A 84 6.37 -2.21 -13.58
C LYS A 84 7.57 -2.00 -12.65
N LYS A 85 8.73 -1.55 -13.16
CA LYS A 85 9.92 -1.33 -12.33
C LYS A 85 9.72 -0.19 -11.33
N GLU A 86 9.07 0.90 -11.75
CA GLU A 86 8.77 2.03 -10.87
C GLU A 86 7.67 1.65 -9.86
N ILE A 87 6.64 0.92 -10.29
CA ILE A 87 5.58 0.41 -9.41
C ILE A 87 6.16 -0.46 -8.30
N LEU A 88 7.06 -1.39 -8.64
CA LEU A 88 7.62 -2.35 -7.68
C LEU A 88 8.53 -1.70 -6.63
N LYS A 89 9.04 -0.48 -6.84
CA LYS A 89 9.75 0.28 -5.78
C LYS A 89 8.84 0.66 -4.61
N HIS A 90 7.52 0.65 -4.82
CA HIS A 90 6.52 0.98 -3.81
C HIS A 90 5.94 -0.25 -3.11
N ILE A 91 6.31 -1.46 -3.52
CA ILE A 91 5.74 -2.73 -3.07
C ILE A 91 6.82 -3.56 -2.37
N VAL A 92 6.51 -4.08 -1.19
CA VAL A 92 7.35 -5.07 -0.51
C VAL A 92 6.65 -6.43 -0.48
N PHE A 93 7.43 -7.49 -0.66
CA PHE A 93 6.97 -8.87 -0.61
C PHE A 93 7.56 -9.55 0.63
N MET A 94 6.72 -10.21 1.40
CA MET A 94 7.08 -10.93 2.60
C MET A 94 6.51 -12.34 2.54
N ASP A 95 7.34 -13.33 2.82
CA ASP A 95 6.97 -14.75 2.81
C ASP A 95 7.20 -15.35 4.20
N LEU A 96 6.13 -15.83 4.84
CA LEU A 96 6.18 -16.40 6.19
C LEU A 96 7.01 -17.68 6.27
N LYS A 97 7.26 -18.37 5.14
CA LYS A 97 8.10 -19.57 5.08
C LYS A 97 9.59 -19.27 5.19
N THR A 98 10.03 -18.17 4.59
CA THR A 98 11.47 -17.77 4.56
C THR A 98 12.03 -17.45 5.94
N VAL A 99 11.16 -17.12 6.89
CA VAL A 99 11.51 -16.79 8.28
C VAL A 99 12.13 -17.98 9.03
N ASN A 100 11.88 -19.22 8.61
CA ASN A 100 12.36 -20.42 9.30
C ASN A 100 13.76 -20.91 8.83
N ASN A 101 14.31 -20.36 7.75
CA ASN A 101 15.54 -20.89 7.12
C ASN A 101 16.85 -20.24 7.60
N GLN A 102 16.78 -19.18 8.42
CA GLN A 102 17.96 -18.52 9.00
C GLN A 102 18.33 -19.19 10.33
N LYS A 103 18.99 -20.35 10.27
CA LYS A 103 19.48 -21.01 11.48
C LYS A 103 20.78 -20.35 11.93
N SER A 104 20.90 -20.08 13.24
CA SER A 104 22.08 -19.59 13.98
C SER A 104 22.38 -18.08 14.00
N ASP A 105 21.53 -17.23 13.42
CA ASP A 105 21.69 -15.77 13.53
C ASP A 105 20.79 -15.18 14.61
N ILE A 106 21.20 -14.08 15.23
CA ILE A 106 20.32 -13.29 16.10
C ILE A 106 19.45 -12.42 15.18
N PRO A 107 18.11 -12.56 15.19
CA PRO A 107 17.23 -11.86 14.25
C PRO A 107 17.49 -10.36 14.23
N PHE A 108 17.63 -9.78 15.42
CA PHE A 108 17.87 -8.36 15.60
C PHE A 108 19.18 -7.87 14.97
N VAL A 109 20.28 -8.62 15.15
CA VAL A 109 21.59 -8.28 14.58
C VAL A 109 21.56 -8.40 13.06
N SER A 110 20.97 -9.47 12.53
CA SER A 110 20.83 -9.67 11.09
C SER A 110 20.09 -8.49 10.44
N LYS A 111 18.99 -8.02 11.06
CA LYS A 111 18.23 -6.86 10.56
C LYS A 111 19.00 -5.56 10.64
N TYR A 112 19.78 -5.35 11.70
CA TYR A 112 20.66 -4.18 11.75
C TYR A 112 21.66 -4.16 10.60
N LEU A 113 22.30 -5.30 10.31
CA LEU A 113 23.23 -5.45 9.18
C LEU A 113 22.52 -5.22 7.85
N ASP A 114 21.30 -5.72 7.68
CA ASP A 114 20.48 -5.46 6.50
C ASP A 114 20.15 -3.96 6.34
N ILE A 115 19.86 -3.23 7.43
CA ILE A 115 19.65 -1.77 7.40
C ILE A 115 20.91 -1.05 6.91
N LEU A 116 22.10 -1.53 7.32
CA LEU A 116 23.36 -0.96 6.88
C LEU A 116 23.59 -1.16 5.38
N GLN A 117 23.21 -2.33 4.84
CA GLN A 117 23.46 -2.74 3.46
C GLN A 117 22.40 -2.29 2.45
N GLN A 118 21.11 -2.31 2.79
CA GLN A 118 19.99 -2.23 1.82
C GLN A 118 19.36 -0.84 1.64
N ASN A 119 19.71 0.17 2.45
CA ASN A 119 19.02 1.45 2.41
C ASN A 119 19.72 2.48 1.52
N GLU A 120 19.07 2.85 0.40
CA GLU A 120 19.36 4.11 -0.29
C GLU A 120 19.19 5.27 0.72
N ASN A 121 20.21 6.12 0.82
CA ASN A 121 20.20 7.24 1.76
C ASN A 121 19.02 8.17 1.43
N ASN A 122 18.02 8.24 2.32
CA ASN A 122 16.88 9.13 2.13
C ASN A 122 17.28 10.57 2.41
N LEU A 123 17.73 11.26 1.36
CA LEU A 123 18.17 12.66 1.42
C LEU A 123 17.12 13.56 2.09
N LYS A 124 15.83 13.32 1.88
CA LYS A 124 14.76 14.11 2.51
C LYS A 124 14.75 13.93 4.03
N SER A 125 14.89 12.70 4.52
CA SER A 125 14.98 12.43 5.97
C SER A 125 16.20 13.12 6.58
N ILE A 126 17.35 12.97 5.92
CA ILE A 126 18.62 13.59 6.34
C ILE A 126 18.48 15.13 6.44
N THR A 127 17.91 15.77 5.42
CA THR A 127 17.66 17.22 5.44
C THR A 127 16.70 17.62 6.56
N LYS A 128 15.68 16.81 6.87
CA LYS A 128 14.78 17.07 8.00
C LYS A 128 15.51 17.01 9.33
N ILE A 129 16.33 15.98 9.54
CA ILE A 129 17.15 15.82 10.76
C ILE A 129 18.10 17.02 10.91
N GLN A 130 18.79 17.41 9.83
CA GLN A 130 19.69 18.56 9.85
C GLN A 130 18.97 19.87 10.20
N LYS A 131 17.79 20.12 9.63
CA LYS A 131 16.97 21.30 9.94
C LYS A 131 16.52 21.34 11.40
N MET A 132 16.10 20.20 11.95
CA MET A 132 15.70 20.11 13.35
C MET A 132 16.88 20.36 14.31
N ILE A 133 18.02 19.70 14.06
CA ILE A 133 19.23 19.85 14.88
C ILE A 133 19.77 21.29 14.81
N SER A 134 19.72 21.93 13.64
CA SER A 134 20.15 23.33 13.52
C SER A 134 19.21 24.29 14.25
N LYS A 135 17.88 24.09 14.17
CA LYS A 135 16.90 24.94 14.87
C LYS A 135 17.03 24.83 16.40
N TYR A 136 17.18 23.63 16.95
CA TYR A 136 17.13 23.39 18.40
C TYR A 136 18.47 22.99 19.04
N SER A 137 19.60 23.20 18.34
CA SER A 137 20.94 22.65 18.65
C SER A 137 21.25 22.49 20.15
N PHE A 138 21.30 23.58 20.91
CA PHE A 138 21.71 23.51 22.33
C PHE A 138 20.64 22.94 23.25
N VAL A 139 19.36 23.28 23.02
CA VAL A 139 18.23 22.75 23.81
C VAL A 139 18.16 21.23 23.64
N PHE A 140 18.17 20.79 22.38
CA PHE A 140 18.06 19.40 22.02
C PHE A 140 19.23 18.59 22.60
N LYS A 141 20.47 19.05 22.42
CA LYS A 141 21.67 18.39 22.98
C LYS A 141 21.62 18.27 24.50
N LYS A 142 21.16 19.33 25.19
CA LYS A 142 21.02 19.32 26.65
C LYS A 142 19.97 18.31 27.12
N ILE A 143 18.78 18.36 26.52
CA ILE A 143 17.69 17.43 26.86
C ILE A 143 18.12 15.99 26.59
N LEU A 144 18.81 15.77 25.46
CA LEU A 144 19.33 14.46 25.11
C LEU A 144 20.33 13.95 26.14
N PHE A 145 21.28 14.78 26.58
CA PHE A 145 22.24 14.41 27.63
C PHE A 145 21.55 14.05 28.94
N ASN A 146 20.65 14.91 29.43
CA ASN A 146 19.92 14.68 30.68
C ASN A 146 19.06 13.41 30.60
N ALA A 147 18.54 13.07 29.43
CA ALA A 147 17.66 11.92 29.24
C ALA A 147 18.40 10.58 29.15
N ILE A 148 19.73 10.58 29.07
CA ILE A 148 20.55 9.36 28.99
C ILE A 148 21.53 9.21 30.16
N GLU A 149 21.64 10.23 31.03
CA GLU A 149 22.64 10.30 32.10
C GLU A 149 22.51 9.12 33.08
N ASP A 150 21.31 8.88 33.60
CA ASP A 150 21.04 7.80 34.57
C ASP A 150 21.29 6.41 33.95
N ASP A 151 20.87 6.21 32.70
CA ASP A 151 21.08 4.95 31.98
C ASP A 151 22.57 4.67 31.73
N ILE A 152 23.37 5.70 31.45
CA ILE A 152 24.83 5.55 31.31
C ILE A 152 25.47 5.15 32.65
N LEU A 153 24.99 5.66 33.78
CA LEU A 153 25.49 5.29 35.10
C LEU A 153 25.17 3.82 35.43
N LEU A 154 23.96 3.36 35.09
CA LEU A 154 23.56 1.96 35.20
C LEU A 154 24.45 1.07 34.32
N LEU A 155 24.64 1.46 33.05
CA LEU A 155 25.49 0.72 32.11
C LEU A 155 26.92 0.59 32.65
N LYS A 156 27.48 1.67 33.22
CA LYS A 156 28.81 1.66 33.86
C LYS A 156 28.88 0.66 35.01
N LYS A 157 27.86 0.61 35.87
CA LYS A 157 27.77 -0.36 36.97
C LYS A 157 27.75 -1.79 36.45
N HIS A 158 26.90 -2.09 35.46
CA HIS A 158 26.83 -3.43 34.87
C HIS A 158 28.13 -3.85 34.19
N PHE A 159 28.86 -2.92 33.56
CA PHE A 159 30.21 -3.21 33.03
C PHE A 159 31.22 -3.54 34.13
N SER A 160 31.18 -2.87 35.28
CA SER A 160 32.05 -3.20 36.43
C SER A 160 31.75 -4.60 36.94
N ASN A 161 30.48 -4.89 37.20
CA ASN A 161 30.02 -6.20 37.66
C ASN A 161 30.43 -7.31 36.68
N PHE A 162 30.31 -7.08 35.37
CA PHE A 162 30.74 -8.07 34.36
C PHE A 162 32.24 -8.37 34.48
N ASN A 163 33.08 -7.33 34.60
CA ASN A 163 34.52 -7.51 34.72
C ASN A 163 34.91 -8.20 36.03
N GLU A 164 34.27 -7.86 37.14
CA GLU A 164 34.49 -8.48 38.45
C GLU A 164 34.15 -9.97 38.43
N GLU A 165 32.99 -10.35 37.88
CA GLU A 165 32.59 -11.75 37.73
C GLU A 165 33.54 -12.52 36.79
N GLN A 166 34.03 -11.88 35.73
CA GLN A 166 35.04 -12.46 34.86
C GLN A 166 36.36 -12.75 35.56
N ASP A 167 36.85 -11.79 36.36
CA ASP A 167 38.12 -11.93 37.06
C ASP A 167 37.98 -12.95 38.21
N ARG A 168 36.84 -12.98 38.89
CA ARG A 168 36.48 -14.02 39.87
C ARG A 168 36.50 -15.41 39.25
N PHE A 169 35.80 -15.60 38.12
CA PHE A 169 35.78 -16.89 37.42
C PHE A 169 37.17 -17.35 37.00
N ILE A 170 38.00 -16.46 36.45
CA ILE A 170 39.37 -16.79 36.05
C ILE A 170 40.19 -17.27 37.25
N ASN A 171 40.08 -16.58 38.39
CA ASN A 171 40.81 -16.93 39.61
C ASN A 171 40.34 -18.27 40.19
N GLU A 172 39.03 -18.50 40.27
CA GLU A 172 38.45 -19.75 40.78
C GLU A 172 38.79 -20.93 39.85
N TYR A 173 38.72 -20.74 38.53
CA TYR A 173 39.17 -21.74 37.55
C TYR A 173 40.63 -22.13 37.76
N GLU A 174 41.52 -21.17 37.99
CA GLU A 174 42.94 -21.45 38.23
C GLU A 174 43.21 -22.22 39.52
N GLN A 175 42.38 -22.00 40.55
CA GLN A 175 42.47 -22.75 41.81
C GLN A 175 41.96 -24.18 41.65
N LEU A 176 40.80 -24.37 41.02
CA LEU A 176 40.21 -25.69 40.78
C LEU A 176 41.03 -26.52 39.80
N SER A 177 41.61 -25.87 38.78
CA SER A 177 42.55 -26.52 37.85
C SER A 177 43.79 -27.09 38.52
N LYS A 178 44.23 -26.52 39.65
CA LYS A 178 45.35 -27.06 40.44
C LYS A 178 44.92 -28.23 41.32
N LYS A 179 43.67 -28.25 41.77
CA LYS A 179 43.10 -29.30 42.64
C LYS A 179 42.61 -30.53 41.88
N ASN A 180 42.42 -30.44 40.57
CA ASN A 180 41.79 -31.47 39.73
C ASN A 180 40.38 -31.85 40.20
N ASP A 181 39.61 -30.88 40.72
CA ASP A 181 38.21 -31.09 41.09
C ASP A 181 37.29 -30.86 39.88
N GLU A 182 36.76 -31.95 39.33
CA GLU A 182 36.02 -31.94 38.05
C GLU A 182 34.57 -31.45 38.21
N LEU A 183 33.86 -31.93 39.23
CA LEU A 183 32.45 -31.58 39.43
C LEU A 183 32.31 -30.09 39.78
N GLU A 184 33.17 -29.59 40.68
CA GLU A 184 33.15 -28.19 41.09
C GLU A 184 33.52 -27.26 39.92
N LEU A 185 34.39 -27.70 39.01
CA LEU A 185 34.78 -26.95 37.82
C LEU A 185 33.65 -26.88 36.78
N LEU A 186 32.90 -27.97 36.57
CA LEU A 186 31.72 -27.96 35.70
C LEU A 186 30.59 -27.08 36.27
N GLU A 187 30.35 -27.14 37.58
CA GLU A 187 29.36 -26.29 38.26
C GLU A 187 29.73 -24.81 38.18
N LEU A 188 30.99 -24.46 38.46
CA LEU A 188 31.50 -23.10 38.33
C LEU A 188 31.31 -22.56 36.91
N MET A 189 31.58 -23.39 35.90
CA MET A 189 31.44 -23.02 34.49
C MET A 189 29.99 -22.78 34.09
N ALA A 190 29.07 -23.65 34.49
CA ALA A 190 27.65 -23.46 34.23
C ALA A 190 27.11 -22.19 34.92
N ALA A 191 27.52 -21.95 36.17
CA ALA A 191 27.13 -20.77 36.93
C ALA A 191 27.66 -19.47 36.28
N TYR A 192 28.92 -19.47 35.81
CA TYR A 192 29.50 -18.32 35.13
C TYR A 192 28.82 -18.04 33.78
N GLN A 193 28.45 -19.08 33.01
CA GLN A 193 27.71 -18.89 31.76
C GLN A 193 26.32 -18.28 31.99
N ASP A 194 25.57 -18.79 32.96
CA ASP A 194 24.25 -18.24 33.32
C ASP A 194 24.35 -16.79 33.83
N THR A 195 25.28 -16.54 34.75
CA THR A 195 25.53 -15.20 35.30
C THR A 195 25.98 -14.23 34.19
N GLY A 196 26.90 -14.66 33.33
CA GLY A 196 27.39 -13.88 32.19
C GLY A 196 26.27 -13.52 31.22
N GLN A 197 25.35 -14.45 30.92
CA GLN A 197 24.20 -14.19 30.06
C GLN A 197 23.20 -13.20 30.70
N LYS A 198 22.96 -13.30 32.02
CA LYS A 198 22.10 -12.37 32.76
C LYS A 198 22.67 -10.95 32.75
N ILE A 199 23.95 -10.78 33.07
CA ILE A 199 24.59 -9.45 33.05
C ILE A 199 24.65 -8.91 31.61
N PHE A 200 24.89 -9.77 30.61
CA PHE A 200 24.86 -9.36 29.20
C PHE A 200 23.49 -8.83 28.79
N THR A 201 22.41 -9.52 29.19
CA THR A 201 21.04 -9.10 28.91
C THR A 201 20.75 -7.72 29.50
N LEU A 202 21.17 -7.47 30.75
CA LEU A 202 21.05 -6.16 31.40
C LEU A 202 21.82 -5.07 30.64
N LEU A 203 23.07 -5.35 30.22
CA LEU A 203 23.86 -4.41 29.44
C LEU A 203 23.16 -4.01 28.14
N VAL A 204 22.61 -4.99 27.41
CA VAL A 204 21.91 -4.71 26.15
C VAL A 204 20.65 -3.90 26.42
N ASN A 205 19.87 -4.26 27.45
CA ASN A 205 18.64 -3.56 27.83
C ASN A 205 18.89 -2.07 28.13
N ASP A 206 19.93 -1.75 28.91
CA ASP A 206 20.29 -0.37 29.22
C ASP A 206 20.61 0.43 27.94
N VAL A 207 21.33 -0.16 26.98
CA VAL A 207 21.63 0.51 25.71
C VAL A 207 20.36 0.75 24.88
N PHE A 208 19.42 -0.20 24.89
CA PHE A 208 18.13 -0.01 24.22
C PHE A 208 17.28 1.10 24.86
N ASN A 209 17.29 1.20 26.20
CA ASN A 209 16.61 2.28 26.91
C ASN A 209 17.18 3.64 26.52
N ILE A 210 18.50 3.76 26.41
CA ILE A 210 19.16 4.96 25.87
C ILE A 210 18.65 5.26 24.46
N PHE A 211 18.63 4.25 23.57
CA PHE A 211 18.18 4.45 22.19
C PHE A 211 16.72 4.87 22.10
N LYS A 212 15.84 4.27 22.91
CA LYS A 212 14.43 4.63 23.02
C LYS A 212 14.26 6.08 23.48
N SER A 213 14.94 6.46 24.55
CA SER A 213 14.94 7.83 25.07
C SER A 213 15.38 8.84 24.00
N VAL A 214 16.45 8.53 23.26
CA VAL A 214 16.93 9.34 22.12
C VAL A 214 15.85 9.47 21.05
N TYR A 215 15.22 8.37 20.65
CA TYR A 215 14.19 8.35 19.61
C TYR A 215 12.96 9.17 20.00
N ASP A 216 12.46 9.03 21.23
CA ASP A 216 11.28 9.77 21.71
C ASP A 216 11.53 11.29 21.72
N LYS A 217 12.74 11.72 22.11
CA LYS A 217 13.12 13.14 22.02
C LYS A 217 13.26 13.60 20.57
N PHE A 218 13.84 12.78 19.70
CA PHE A 218 13.91 13.09 18.27
C PHE A 218 12.53 13.27 17.65
N ASP A 219 11.60 12.34 17.89
CA ASP A 219 10.22 12.39 17.38
C ASP A 219 9.48 13.64 17.87
N PHE A 220 9.59 13.95 19.17
CA PHE A 220 9.03 15.17 19.74
C PHE A 220 9.53 16.42 19.02
N PHE A 221 10.84 16.65 18.94
CA PHE A 221 11.39 17.85 18.30
C PHE A 221 11.15 17.89 16.79
N GLN A 222 11.07 16.73 16.14
CA GLN A 222 10.73 16.64 14.74
C GLN A 222 9.30 17.15 14.51
N LYS A 223 8.31 16.68 15.28
CA LYS A 223 6.91 17.15 15.20
C LYS A 223 6.82 18.67 15.42
N GLN A 224 7.46 19.18 16.48
CA GLN A 224 7.49 20.62 16.80
C GLN A 224 8.08 21.48 15.66
N THR A 225 9.11 20.99 14.96
CA THR A 225 9.73 21.71 13.83
C THR A 225 8.76 21.89 12.66
N PHE A 226 7.85 20.94 12.43
CA PHE A 226 6.93 20.94 11.27
C PHE A 226 5.55 21.48 11.59
N GLU A 227 5.14 21.48 12.86
CA GLU A 227 3.85 22.02 13.33
C GLU A 227 3.93 23.50 13.72
N ASN A 228 5.10 24.14 13.57
CA ASN A 228 5.36 25.54 13.93
C ASN A 228 4.99 25.90 15.39
N LEU A 229 5.07 24.95 16.31
CA LEU A 229 4.83 25.25 17.72
C LEU A 229 5.98 26.12 18.29
N ASP A 230 5.61 27.31 18.78
CA ASP A 230 6.50 28.38 19.23
C ASP A 230 7.21 28.02 20.56
N PHE A 231 8.26 27.21 20.49
CA PHE A 231 9.03 26.80 21.67
C PHE A 231 10.01 27.89 22.17
N LEU A 232 10.39 28.86 21.34
CA LEU A 232 11.40 29.89 21.66
C LEU A 232 10.91 31.34 21.52
N GLY A 233 9.66 31.59 21.14
CA GLY A 233 9.13 32.94 20.91
C GLY A 233 9.48 33.52 19.54
N ASP A 234 10.03 32.72 18.61
CA ASP A 234 10.44 33.17 17.28
C ASP A 234 9.22 33.50 16.39
N GLU A 235 8.09 32.83 16.62
CA GLU A 235 6.88 33.06 15.84
C GLU A 235 6.24 34.41 16.15
N ASN A 236 6.21 34.82 17.42
CA ASN A 236 5.73 36.15 17.83
C ASN A 236 6.56 37.28 17.22
N ILE A 237 7.88 37.14 17.16
CA ILE A 237 8.77 38.11 16.50
C ILE A 237 8.42 38.21 15.01
N VAL A 238 8.21 37.09 14.33
CA VAL A 238 7.81 37.06 12.91
C VAL A 238 6.45 37.71 12.70
N ASN A 239 5.49 37.46 13.58
CA ASN A 239 4.15 38.04 13.49
C ASN A 239 4.15 39.55 13.72
N LEU A 240 4.89 40.04 14.72
CA LEU A 240 5.06 41.47 14.97
C LEU A 240 5.82 42.16 13.83
N GLN A 241 6.81 41.51 13.21
CA GLN A 241 7.48 42.05 12.02
C GLN A 241 6.52 42.19 10.84
N LYS A 242 5.62 41.21 10.63
CA LYS A 242 4.55 41.33 9.63
C LYS A 242 3.60 42.49 9.96
N GLU A 243 3.19 42.62 11.22
CA GLU A 243 2.33 43.73 11.66
C GLU A 243 3.00 45.09 11.43
N LEU A 244 4.27 45.22 11.83
CA LEU A 244 5.08 46.42 11.62
C LEU A 244 5.16 46.79 10.14
N PHE A 245 5.47 45.82 9.27
CA PHE A 245 5.52 46.03 7.83
C PHE A 245 4.19 46.60 7.30
N TRP A 246 3.05 46.05 7.71
CA TRP A 246 1.75 46.55 7.28
C TRP A 246 1.46 47.95 7.83
N LEU A 247 1.79 48.24 9.09
CA LEU A 247 1.57 49.57 9.68
C LEU A 247 2.44 50.65 9.03
N GLU A 248 3.72 50.38 8.78
CA GLU A 248 4.61 51.29 8.04
C GLU A 248 4.09 51.55 6.62
N LYS A 249 3.57 50.51 5.98
CA LYS A 249 2.93 50.64 4.68
C LYS A 249 1.65 51.49 4.76
N ILE A 250 0.83 51.31 5.80
CA ILE A 250 -0.41 52.09 6.01
C ILE A 250 -0.08 53.56 6.24
N LYS A 251 0.97 53.86 7.00
CA LYS A 251 1.44 55.24 7.23
C LYS A 251 1.85 55.91 5.91
N THR A 252 2.65 55.21 5.09
CA THR A 252 3.23 55.76 3.86
C THR A 252 2.26 55.83 2.69
N SER A 253 1.34 54.86 2.59
CA SER A 253 0.46 54.69 1.43
C SER A 253 -1.03 54.96 1.71
N GLY A 254 -1.44 54.97 2.98
CA GLY A 254 -2.83 55.10 3.40
C GLY A 254 -3.59 53.76 3.43
N LYS A 255 -4.58 53.65 4.33
CA LYS A 255 -5.38 52.43 4.55
C LYS A 255 -6.11 51.95 3.28
N GLU A 256 -6.77 52.88 2.57
CA GLU A 256 -7.53 52.58 1.36
C GLU A 256 -6.64 52.06 0.22
N ALA A 257 -5.42 52.60 0.09
CA ALA A 257 -4.47 52.15 -0.93
C ALA A 257 -4.02 50.70 -0.67
N ILE A 258 -3.82 50.34 0.60
CA ILE A 258 -3.48 48.96 0.99
C ILE A 258 -4.64 48.01 0.82
N ILE A 259 -5.87 48.41 1.16
CA ILE A 259 -7.06 47.61 0.87
C ILE A 259 -7.15 47.32 -0.63
N THR A 260 -6.90 48.33 -1.46
CA THR A 260 -6.87 48.20 -2.93
C THR A 260 -5.75 47.26 -3.37
N GLU A 261 -4.55 47.39 -2.81
CA GLU A 261 -3.40 46.52 -3.12
C GLU A 261 -3.64 45.06 -2.70
N LEU A 262 -4.20 44.83 -1.50
CA LEU A 262 -4.56 43.51 -1.01
C LEU A 262 -5.65 42.88 -1.87
N LYS A 263 -6.68 43.66 -2.26
CA LYS A 263 -7.71 43.20 -3.19
C LYS A 263 -7.10 42.82 -4.55
N LEU A 264 -6.18 43.63 -5.09
CA LEU A 264 -5.47 43.30 -6.33
C LEU A 264 -4.58 42.06 -6.17
N ARG A 265 -3.91 41.89 -5.03
CA ARG A 265 -3.14 40.68 -4.70
C ARG A 265 -4.05 39.46 -4.71
N ASP A 266 -5.17 39.50 -4.02
CA ASP A 266 -6.10 38.37 -3.87
C ASP A 266 -6.75 38.01 -5.21
N LEU A 267 -7.14 39.00 -6.01
CA LEU A 267 -7.63 38.79 -7.38
C LEU A 267 -6.57 38.15 -8.29
N ASN A 268 -5.30 38.59 -8.19
CA ASN A 268 -4.21 37.99 -8.94
C ASN A 268 -3.86 36.58 -8.47
N ILE A 269 -3.92 36.31 -7.16
CA ILE A 269 -3.78 34.96 -6.59
C ILE A 269 -4.88 34.07 -7.14
N LYS A 270 -6.16 34.46 -7.02
CA LYS A 270 -7.31 33.71 -7.53
C LYS A 270 -7.19 33.42 -9.03
N LYS A 271 -6.78 34.41 -9.82
CA LYS A 271 -6.49 34.22 -11.26
C LYS A 271 -5.37 33.20 -11.49
N SER A 272 -4.29 33.25 -10.72
CA SER A 272 -3.17 32.31 -10.81
C SER A 272 -3.59 30.90 -10.39
N GLU A 273 -4.38 30.77 -9.34
CA GLU A 273 -4.93 29.50 -8.85
C GLU A 273 -5.84 28.84 -9.88
N ILE A 274 -6.77 29.59 -10.48
CA ILE A 274 -7.60 29.07 -11.57
C ILE A 274 -6.73 28.61 -12.74
N ALA A 275 -5.73 29.41 -13.16
CA ALA A 275 -4.83 29.01 -14.24
C ALA A 275 -4.00 27.75 -13.90
N LYS A 276 -3.53 27.62 -12.67
CA LYS A 276 -2.84 26.42 -12.17
C LYS A 276 -3.76 25.21 -12.15
N TYR A 277 -4.99 25.37 -11.67
CA TYR A 277 -6.02 24.32 -11.68
C TYR A 277 -6.26 23.80 -13.09
N LEU A 278 -6.47 24.70 -14.07
CA LEU A 278 -6.67 24.31 -15.47
C LEU A 278 -5.47 23.52 -16.00
N ASN A 279 -4.24 24.00 -15.79
CA ASN A 279 -3.02 23.30 -16.22
C ASN A 279 -2.88 21.92 -15.58
N ASN A 280 -3.17 21.81 -14.28
CA ASN A 280 -3.11 20.53 -13.57
C ASN A 280 -4.18 19.55 -14.08
N SER A 281 -5.41 20.02 -14.32
CA SER A 281 -6.49 19.22 -14.89
C SER A 281 -6.16 18.75 -16.31
N ILE A 282 -5.55 19.61 -17.15
CA ILE A 282 -5.03 19.22 -18.49
C ILE A 282 -4.03 18.07 -18.37
N LEU A 283 -3.05 18.20 -17.48
CA LEU A 283 -2.02 17.19 -17.29
C LEU A 283 -2.61 15.87 -16.76
N ALA A 284 -3.55 15.92 -15.83
CA ALA A 284 -4.23 14.74 -15.28
C ALA A 284 -5.06 14.02 -16.34
N SER A 285 -5.86 14.77 -17.11
CA SER A 285 -6.68 14.24 -18.22
C SER A 285 -5.80 13.55 -19.27
N TYR A 286 -4.70 14.19 -19.67
CA TYR A 286 -3.75 13.63 -20.61
C TYR A 286 -3.11 12.34 -20.10
N LYS A 287 -2.74 12.28 -18.81
CA LYS A 287 -2.21 11.07 -18.19
C LYS A 287 -3.23 9.93 -18.19
N LYS A 288 -4.48 10.21 -17.78
CA LYS A 288 -5.57 9.23 -17.78
C LYS A 288 -5.91 8.72 -19.18
N TRP A 289 -5.92 9.60 -20.18
CA TRP A 289 -6.10 9.23 -21.58
C TRP A 289 -5.00 8.32 -22.09
N ASN A 290 -3.73 8.63 -21.80
CA ASN A 290 -2.61 7.77 -22.18
C ASN A 290 -2.66 6.42 -21.47
N PHE A 291 -3.09 6.41 -20.21
CA PHE A 291 -3.37 5.17 -19.48
C PHE A 291 -4.44 4.34 -20.21
N LEU A 292 -5.59 4.92 -20.57
CA LEU A 292 -6.67 4.22 -21.31
C LEU A 292 -6.18 3.66 -22.65
N LEU A 293 -5.45 4.47 -23.43
CA LEU A 293 -4.83 4.05 -24.68
C LEU A 293 -3.89 2.87 -24.49
N ASN A 294 -3.00 2.95 -23.50
CA ASN A 294 -2.03 1.90 -23.23
C ASN A 294 -2.71 0.63 -22.68
N TRP A 295 -3.79 0.80 -21.91
CA TRP A 295 -4.60 -0.29 -21.41
C TRP A 295 -5.20 -1.10 -22.56
N TYR A 296 -5.94 -0.48 -23.48
CA TYR A 296 -6.51 -1.20 -24.64
C TYR A 296 -5.41 -1.82 -25.51
N LYS A 297 -4.28 -1.12 -25.66
CA LYS A 297 -3.12 -1.60 -26.41
C LYS A 297 -2.57 -2.90 -25.85
N GLU A 298 -2.35 -2.97 -24.54
CA GLU A 298 -1.81 -4.17 -23.91
C GLU A 298 -2.88 -5.26 -23.78
N ALA A 299 -4.13 -4.91 -23.49
CA ALA A 299 -5.25 -5.86 -23.41
C ALA A 299 -5.44 -6.63 -24.73
N TYR A 300 -5.46 -5.95 -25.90
CA TYR A 300 -5.58 -6.66 -27.17
C TYR A 300 -4.37 -7.55 -27.47
N LYS A 301 -3.16 -7.15 -27.05
CA LYS A 301 -1.96 -7.98 -27.25
C LYS A 301 -1.98 -9.22 -26.39
N ILE A 302 -2.47 -9.10 -25.16
CA ILE A 302 -2.64 -10.22 -24.24
C ILE A 302 -3.66 -11.19 -24.83
N ASP A 303 -4.85 -10.72 -25.21
CA ASP A 303 -5.88 -11.58 -25.80
C ASP A 303 -5.42 -12.24 -27.11
N LYS A 304 -4.70 -11.51 -27.97
CA LYS A 304 -4.05 -12.09 -29.16
C LYS A 304 -3.01 -13.17 -28.83
N LYS A 305 -2.29 -13.06 -27.71
CA LYS A 305 -1.38 -14.13 -27.27
C LYS A 305 -2.16 -15.32 -26.73
N ARG A 306 -3.26 -15.08 -26.01
CA ARG A 306 -4.13 -16.12 -25.47
C ARG A 306 -4.69 -17.01 -26.58
N THR A 307 -4.98 -16.47 -27.77
CA THR A 307 -5.46 -17.29 -28.91
C THR A 307 -4.49 -18.39 -29.31
N LEU A 308 -3.18 -18.23 -29.07
CA LEU A 308 -2.17 -19.24 -29.44
C LEU A 308 -2.31 -20.53 -28.64
N ASN A 309 -3.02 -20.50 -27.51
CA ASN A 309 -3.22 -21.65 -26.64
C ASN A 309 -4.46 -22.48 -27.00
N PHE A 310 -5.25 -22.04 -27.97
CA PHE A 310 -6.49 -22.70 -28.38
C PHE A 310 -6.47 -23.03 -29.87
N PRO A 311 -6.87 -24.24 -30.29
CA PRO A 311 -6.96 -24.59 -31.70
C PRO A 311 -8.00 -23.71 -32.45
N LYS A 312 -7.75 -23.39 -33.72
CA LYS A 312 -8.53 -22.39 -34.47
C LYS A 312 -10.03 -22.68 -34.61
N ASN A 313 -10.39 -23.96 -34.66
CA ASN A 313 -11.76 -24.43 -34.82
C ASN A 313 -12.58 -24.29 -33.52
N THR A 314 -11.92 -24.05 -32.39
CA THR A 314 -12.58 -24.08 -31.10
C THR A 314 -13.34 -22.78 -30.79
N PRO A 315 -14.44 -22.84 -30.01
CA PRO A 315 -15.19 -21.66 -29.59
C PRO A 315 -14.33 -20.62 -28.85
N GLN A 316 -13.33 -21.05 -28.09
CA GLN A 316 -12.47 -20.19 -27.27
C GLN A 316 -11.55 -19.36 -28.16
N TYR A 317 -10.93 -19.98 -29.18
CA TYR A 317 -10.15 -19.26 -30.17
C TYR A 317 -11.00 -18.19 -30.85
N LYS A 318 -12.21 -18.54 -31.29
CA LYS A 318 -13.11 -17.64 -32.00
C LYS A 318 -13.57 -16.48 -31.13
N HIS A 319 -13.91 -16.72 -29.87
CA HIS A 319 -14.27 -15.67 -28.91
C HIS A 319 -13.09 -14.73 -28.65
N LEU A 320 -11.90 -15.26 -28.36
CA LEU A 320 -10.69 -14.45 -28.16
C LEU A 320 -10.34 -13.63 -29.40
N VAL A 321 -10.54 -14.16 -30.62
CA VAL A 321 -10.37 -13.41 -31.88
C VAL A 321 -11.29 -12.21 -31.96
N LYS A 322 -12.58 -12.38 -31.64
CA LYS A 322 -13.56 -11.29 -31.59
C LYS A 322 -13.13 -10.22 -30.59
N THR A 323 -12.79 -10.64 -29.37
CA THR A 323 -12.40 -9.75 -28.28
C THR A 323 -11.13 -8.96 -28.59
N TYR A 324 -10.05 -9.60 -29.07
CA TYR A 324 -8.82 -8.87 -29.36
C TYR A 324 -8.96 -7.95 -30.57
N LEU A 325 -9.71 -8.33 -31.61
CA LEU A 325 -9.93 -7.46 -32.77
C LEU A 325 -10.75 -6.24 -32.40
N MET A 326 -11.77 -6.41 -31.54
CA MET A 326 -12.56 -5.29 -31.02
C MET A 326 -11.70 -4.33 -30.20
N LYS A 327 -10.95 -4.84 -29.21
CA LYS A 327 -10.02 -4.02 -28.40
C LYS A 327 -8.96 -3.33 -29.26
N LYS A 328 -8.45 -4.00 -30.30
CA LYS A 328 -7.51 -3.41 -31.26
C LYS A 328 -8.16 -2.28 -32.06
N PHE A 329 -9.41 -2.43 -32.49
CA PHE A 329 -10.14 -1.39 -33.20
C PHE A 329 -10.35 -0.16 -32.32
N ILE A 330 -10.79 -0.35 -31.07
CA ILE A 330 -10.97 0.72 -30.09
C ILE A 330 -9.66 1.46 -29.85
N TYR A 331 -8.56 0.75 -29.60
CA TYR A 331 -7.24 1.36 -29.48
C TYR A 331 -6.88 2.25 -30.70
N LEU A 332 -7.14 1.77 -31.92
CA LEU A 332 -6.86 2.55 -33.13
C LEU A 332 -7.75 3.80 -33.24
N LYS A 333 -9.03 3.69 -32.89
CA LYS A 333 -9.97 4.82 -32.88
C LYS A 333 -9.58 5.87 -31.83
N LEU A 334 -9.32 5.46 -30.60
CA LEU A 334 -8.84 6.35 -29.54
C LEU A 334 -7.52 7.02 -29.95
N ARG A 335 -6.61 6.31 -30.61
CA ARG A 335 -5.33 6.89 -31.07
C ARG A 335 -5.50 7.98 -32.15
N GLN A 336 -6.57 7.91 -32.96
CA GLN A 336 -6.85 8.85 -34.04
C GLN A 336 -7.46 10.17 -33.55
N ILE A 337 -8.01 10.20 -32.33
CA ILE A 337 -8.55 11.42 -31.72
C ILE A 337 -7.39 12.38 -31.41
N ASP A 338 -7.52 13.65 -31.80
CA ASP A 338 -6.48 14.65 -31.55
C ASP A 338 -6.37 14.96 -30.04
N LYS A 339 -5.26 14.57 -29.43
CA LYS A 339 -5.09 14.71 -27.98
C LYS A 339 -5.14 16.15 -27.50
N LYS A 340 -4.77 17.13 -28.34
CA LYS A 340 -4.62 18.54 -27.93
C LYS A 340 -5.94 19.31 -27.93
N SER A 341 -6.84 19.02 -28.87
CA SER A 341 -8.15 19.66 -28.95
C SER A 341 -9.21 18.95 -28.10
N PHE A 342 -9.11 17.63 -27.88
CA PHE A 342 -10.22 16.83 -27.35
C PHE A 342 -10.21 16.54 -25.83
N PHE A 343 -9.05 16.53 -25.14
CA PHE A 343 -8.96 16.14 -23.71
C PHE A 343 -8.36 17.22 -22.82
N SER A 344 -8.51 18.48 -23.22
CA SER A 344 -7.84 19.56 -22.48
C SER A 344 -8.37 19.65 -21.05
N ILE A 345 -9.66 19.48 -20.73
CA ILE A 345 -10.16 19.52 -19.34
C ILE A 345 -11.31 18.52 -19.11
N THR A 346 -11.14 17.27 -19.53
CA THR A 346 -12.15 16.23 -19.26
C THR A 346 -12.03 15.76 -17.82
N ASP A 347 -13.15 15.75 -17.07
CA ASP A 347 -13.15 15.18 -15.72
C ASP A 347 -12.71 13.71 -15.77
N LEU A 348 -11.94 13.28 -14.79
CA LEU A 348 -11.43 11.91 -14.70
C LEU A 348 -12.58 10.91 -14.58
N LYS A 349 -13.72 11.30 -13.97
CA LYS A 349 -14.94 10.50 -13.92
C LYS A 349 -15.53 10.26 -15.31
N THR A 350 -15.60 11.30 -16.15
CA THR A 350 -16.07 11.18 -17.53
C THR A 350 -15.18 10.24 -18.35
N LEU A 351 -13.86 10.23 -18.11
CA LEU A 351 -12.96 9.27 -18.75
C LEU A 351 -13.15 7.82 -18.24
N ASP A 352 -13.55 7.64 -16.98
CA ASP A 352 -13.91 6.33 -16.44
C ASP A 352 -15.26 5.84 -16.97
N GLU A 353 -16.24 6.72 -17.13
CA GLU A 353 -17.53 6.46 -17.79
C GLU A 353 -17.33 6.07 -19.25
N LEU A 354 -16.53 6.83 -19.99
CA LEU A 354 -16.17 6.51 -21.38
C LEU A 354 -15.62 5.08 -21.51
N ARG A 355 -14.73 4.67 -20.61
CA ARG A 355 -14.19 3.29 -20.61
C ARG A 355 -15.29 2.27 -20.36
N ARG A 356 -16.14 2.50 -19.36
CA ARG A 356 -17.24 1.58 -19.02
C ARG A 356 -18.20 1.41 -20.18
N ASP A 357 -18.56 2.50 -20.84
CA ASP A 357 -19.49 2.49 -21.96
C ASP A 357 -18.87 1.85 -23.20
N LEU A 358 -17.59 2.10 -23.47
CA LEU A 358 -16.84 1.39 -24.51
C LEU A 358 -16.82 -0.12 -24.26
N ASP A 359 -16.50 -0.54 -23.04
CA ASP A 359 -16.43 -1.95 -22.67
C ASP A 359 -17.82 -2.62 -22.78
N LEU A 360 -18.88 -1.95 -22.32
CA LEU A 360 -20.27 -2.41 -22.43
C LEU A 360 -20.70 -2.56 -23.89
N GLN A 361 -20.55 -1.51 -24.70
CA GLN A 361 -20.92 -1.53 -26.11
C GLN A 361 -20.10 -2.56 -26.90
N SER A 362 -18.83 -2.75 -26.56
CA SER A 362 -17.99 -3.79 -27.15
C SER A 362 -18.55 -5.19 -26.90
N LYS A 363 -18.95 -5.47 -25.65
CA LYS A 363 -19.55 -6.76 -25.28
C LYS A 363 -20.88 -6.98 -26.00
N LEU A 364 -21.76 -5.98 -25.99
CA LEU A 364 -23.05 -6.04 -26.70
C LEU A 364 -22.85 -6.29 -28.21
N PHE A 365 -21.92 -5.57 -28.84
CA PHE A 365 -21.61 -5.78 -30.26
C PHE A 365 -21.05 -7.18 -30.54
N ILE A 366 -20.15 -7.68 -29.69
CA ILE A 366 -19.63 -9.05 -29.84
C ILE A 366 -20.75 -10.08 -29.73
N SER A 367 -21.67 -9.90 -28.77
CA SER A 367 -22.80 -10.81 -28.57
C SER A 367 -23.81 -10.76 -29.73
N ASN A 368 -24.14 -9.56 -30.23
CA ASN A 368 -25.20 -9.35 -31.20
C ASN A 368 -24.71 -9.50 -32.65
N ASN A 369 -23.67 -8.75 -33.02
CA ASN A 369 -23.20 -8.65 -34.41
C ASN A 369 -22.14 -9.71 -34.75
N LEU A 370 -21.49 -10.28 -33.74
CA LEU A 370 -20.46 -11.31 -33.91
C LEU A 370 -20.87 -12.62 -33.24
N ALA A 371 -22.16 -12.98 -33.23
CA ALA A 371 -22.68 -14.15 -32.55
C ALA A 371 -21.93 -15.46 -32.92
N PRO A 372 -21.81 -16.45 -32.01
CA PRO A 372 -21.10 -17.71 -32.26
C PRO A 372 -21.62 -18.48 -33.47
N THR A 373 -22.94 -18.45 -33.72
CA THR A 373 -23.63 -19.12 -34.84
C THR A 373 -23.16 -18.65 -36.21
N MET A 374 -22.66 -17.42 -36.35
CA MET A 374 -22.20 -16.87 -37.63
C MET A 374 -20.86 -17.45 -38.12
N PHE A 375 -20.08 -18.10 -37.26
CA PHE A 375 -18.67 -18.48 -37.56
C PHE A 375 -18.32 -19.93 -37.20
N VAL A 376 -19.30 -20.83 -37.13
CA VAL A 376 -19.12 -22.21 -36.62
C VAL A 376 -18.08 -23.01 -37.43
N ASN A 377 -17.90 -22.77 -38.73
CA ASN A 377 -16.94 -23.49 -39.59
C ASN A 377 -16.02 -22.59 -40.43
N ASP A 378 -15.72 -21.38 -39.97
CA ASP A 378 -15.07 -20.35 -40.81
C ASP A 378 -13.55 -20.28 -40.63
N GLU A 379 -12.79 -20.79 -41.61
CA GLU A 379 -11.32 -20.73 -41.60
C GLU A 379 -10.75 -19.29 -41.66
N ASN A 380 -11.54 -18.32 -42.14
CA ASN A 380 -11.15 -16.92 -42.32
C ASN A 380 -11.81 -15.96 -41.31
N ILE A 381 -12.15 -16.46 -40.12
CA ILE A 381 -12.85 -15.69 -39.08
C ILE A 381 -12.18 -14.34 -38.76
N GLU A 382 -10.84 -14.28 -38.67
CA GLU A 382 -10.14 -13.03 -38.33
C GLU A 382 -10.43 -11.91 -39.34
N MET A 383 -10.42 -12.22 -40.64
CA MET A 383 -10.67 -11.23 -41.68
C MET A 383 -12.14 -10.79 -41.68
N LYS A 384 -13.08 -11.72 -41.51
CA LYS A 384 -14.53 -11.42 -41.52
C LYS A 384 -14.94 -10.59 -40.30
N VAL A 385 -14.52 -11.00 -39.11
CA VAL A 385 -14.74 -10.24 -37.87
C VAL A 385 -14.16 -8.84 -38.00
N LYS A 386 -12.93 -8.70 -38.51
CA LYS A 386 -12.33 -7.39 -38.77
C LYS A 386 -13.20 -6.54 -39.70
N LYS A 387 -13.68 -7.10 -40.82
CA LYS A 387 -14.54 -6.36 -41.76
C LYS A 387 -15.84 -5.88 -41.10
N ILE A 388 -16.51 -6.74 -40.34
CA ILE A 388 -17.75 -6.41 -39.63
C ILE A 388 -17.52 -5.29 -38.61
N ILE A 389 -16.50 -5.42 -37.75
CA ILE A 389 -16.16 -4.37 -36.77
C ILE A 389 -15.92 -3.02 -37.47
N TRP A 390 -15.12 -3.00 -38.54
CA TRP A 390 -14.80 -1.76 -39.25
C TRP A 390 -16.02 -1.11 -39.94
N LYS A 391 -17.01 -1.91 -40.34
CA LYS A 391 -18.20 -1.43 -41.06
C LYS A 391 -19.32 -1.02 -40.11
N GLU A 392 -19.52 -1.76 -39.02
CA GLU A 392 -20.74 -1.70 -38.20
C GLU A 392 -20.52 -1.17 -36.78
N PHE A 393 -19.31 -1.27 -36.22
CA PHE A 393 -19.08 -0.76 -34.86
C PHE A 393 -18.85 0.75 -34.89
N TYR A 394 -19.80 1.49 -34.31
CA TYR A 394 -19.75 2.94 -34.14
C TYR A 394 -19.91 3.29 -32.66
N PHE A 395 -19.07 4.21 -32.18
CA PHE A 395 -19.13 4.75 -30.82
C PHE A 395 -19.17 6.27 -30.92
N ASN A 396 -20.19 6.89 -30.33
CA ASN A 396 -20.32 8.35 -30.31
C ASN A 396 -19.47 8.93 -29.18
N PHE A 397 -18.36 9.59 -29.52
CA PHE A 397 -17.53 10.26 -28.54
C PHE A 397 -18.03 11.67 -28.16
N ASP A 398 -18.98 12.24 -28.91
CA ASP A 398 -19.42 13.64 -28.79
C ASP A 398 -20.02 13.97 -27.41
N ASN A 399 -20.71 13.02 -26.81
CA ASN A 399 -21.32 13.18 -25.48
C ASN A 399 -20.29 13.41 -24.36
N TYR A 400 -19.06 12.91 -24.53
CA TYR A 400 -17.98 13.09 -23.55
C TYR A 400 -17.15 14.36 -23.82
N PHE A 401 -17.36 15.02 -24.97
CA PHE A 401 -16.67 16.25 -25.36
C PHE A 401 -17.34 17.50 -24.79
N ASN A 402 -18.67 17.61 -24.86
CA ASN A 402 -19.41 18.81 -24.48
C ASN A 402 -19.19 19.22 -23.01
N SER A 403 -19.07 18.26 -22.10
CA SER A 403 -18.80 18.52 -20.69
C SER A 403 -17.43 19.18 -20.43
N SER A 404 -16.43 18.96 -21.30
CA SER A 404 -15.11 19.59 -21.18
C SER A 404 -15.13 21.05 -21.66
N ASP A 405 -15.85 21.34 -22.73
CA ASP A 405 -15.91 22.69 -23.32
C ASP A 405 -16.65 23.68 -22.41
N ASP A 406 -17.71 23.23 -21.74
CA ASP A 406 -18.45 24.04 -20.77
C ASP A 406 -17.57 24.48 -19.59
N LEU A 407 -16.78 23.55 -19.02
CA LEU A 407 -15.86 23.85 -17.92
C LEU A 407 -14.75 24.83 -18.33
N ILE A 408 -14.22 24.66 -19.55
CA ILE A 408 -13.21 25.57 -20.12
C ILE A 408 -13.81 26.97 -20.30
N TYR A 409 -15.03 27.05 -20.84
CA TYR A 409 -15.73 28.29 -21.07
C TYR A 409 -16.00 29.03 -19.75
N GLN A 410 -16.57 28.33 -18.76
CA GLN A 410 -16.81 28.87 -17.42
C GLN A 410 -15.52 29.39 -16.77
N SER A 411 -14.43 28.62 -16.86
CA SER A 411 -13.14 29.01 -16.27
C SER A 411 -12.51 30.20 -16.99
N LYS A 412 -12.62 30.27 -18.32
CA LYS A 412 -12.17 31.43 -19.11
C LYS A 412 -13.00 32.67 -18.80
N ASP A 413 -14.31 32.52 -18.62
CA ASP A 413 -15.20 33.62 -18.26
C ASP A 413 -14.90 34.14 -16.84
N LEU A 414 -14.66 33.26 -15.87
CA LEU A 414 -14.18 33.63 -14.54
C LEU A 414 -12.87 34.43 -14.60
N ILE A 415 -11.89 33.98 -15.41
CA ILE A 415 -10.64 34.74 -15.61
C ILE A 415 -10.91 36.11 -16.24
N LYS A 416 -11.84 36.20 -17.20
CA LYS A 416 -12.24 37.45 -17.86
C LYS A 416 -12.91 38.41 -16.86
N ASN A 417 -13.80 37.90 -16.01
CA ASN A 417 -14.45 38.66 -14.95
C ASN A 417 -13.44 39.17 -13.92
N ILE A 418 -12.49 38.34 -13.48
CA ILE A 418 -11.40 38.77 -12.59
C ILE A 418 -10.53 39.86 -13.26
N LYS A 419 -10.21 39.72 -14.55
CA LYS A 419 -9.47 40.77 -15.29
C LYS A 419 -10.26 42.09 -15.33
N LYS A 420 -11.58 42.02 -15.50
CA LYS A 420 -12.47 43.19 -15.46
C LYS A 420 -12.47 43.84 -14.07
N GLU A 421 -12.63 43.06 -13.00
CA GLU A 421 -12.55 43.53 -11.62
C GLU A 421 -11.19 44.16 -11.28
N ILE A 422 -10.08 43.58 -11.76
CA ILE A 422 -8.74 44.17 -11.64
C ILE A 422 -8.70 45.54 -12.31
N SER A 423 -9.24 45.65 -13.53
CA SER A 423 -9.26 46.91 -14.28
C SER A 423 -10.12 47.99 -13.61
N GLU A 424 -11.26 47.60 -13.02
CA GLU A 424 -12.15 48.50 -12.26
C GLU A 424 -11.48 48.95 -10.96
N THR A 425 -10.82 48.03 -10.26
CA THR A 425 -10.06 48.34 -9.03
C THR A 425 -8.91 49.31 -9.30
N HIS A 426 -8.25 49.22 -10.48
CA HIS A 426 -7.25 50.20 -10.91
C HIS A 426 -7.82 51.59 -11.21
N LYS A 427 -9.07 51.69 -11.68
CA LYS A 427 -9.73 52.99 -11.98
C LYS A 427 -10.10 53.78 -10.72
N HIS A 428 -10.32 53.10 -9.60
CA HIS A 428 -10.69 53.71 -8.31
C HIS A 428 -9.50 54.09 -7.42
N LYS A 429 -8.29 54.24 -7.99
CA LYS A 429 -7.09 54.63 -7.24
C LYS A 429 -7.29 56.03 -6.63
N LYS A 430 -7.65 56.10 -5.35
CA LYS A 430 -7.82 57.37 -4.62
C LYS A 430 -6.46 58.04 -4.38
N ASN A 431 -6.47 59.37 -4.32
CA ASN A 431 -5.31 60.19 -4.03
C ASN A 431 -4.74 59.88 -2.63
N PHE A 432 -3.41 59.83 -2.55
CA PHE A 432 -2.64 59.58 -1.34
C PHE A 432 -2.96 60.62 -0.25
N VAL A 433 -3.16 60.14 0.98
CA VAL A 433 -3.16 60.97 2.18
C VAL A 433 -2.32 60.21 3.21
N SER A 434 -1.20 60.79 3.64
CA SER A 434 -0.43 60.20 4.75
C SER A 434 -1.30 60.21 5.99
N ASN A 435 -1.24 59.13 6.76
CA ASN A 435 -2.04 59.00 7.96
C ASN A 435 -1.11 58.99 9.17
N ASP A 436 -0.95 60.16 9.80
CA ASP A 436 0.02 60.38 10.88
C ASP A 436 -0.37 59.67 12.19
N GLY A 437 -1.59 59.16 12.30
CA GLY A 437 -2.12 58.48 13.49
C GLY A 437 -1.47 57.14 13.86
N PHE A 438 -0.51 56.62 13.06
CA PHE A 438 0.14 55.33 13.30
C PHE A 438 1.55 55.42 13.89
N GLU A 439 2.13 56.61 14.05
CA GLU A 439 3.53 56.77 14.48
C GLU A 439 3.84 56.15 15.83
N LEU A 440 3.00 56.42 16.84
CA LEU A 440 3.17 55.87 18.18
C LEU A 440 3.06 54.35 18.19
N LYS A 441 2.14 53.78 17.41
CA LYS A 441 1.94 52.33 17.32
C LYS A 441 3.10 51.62 16.60
N ILE A 442 3.65 52.23 15.55
CA ILE A 442 4.85 51.74 14.86
C ILE A 442 6.05 51.73 15.81
N LEU A 443 6.25 52.81 16.58
CA LEU A 443 7.31 52.87 17.59
C LEU A 443 7.13 51.78 18.66
N GLN A 444 5.93 51.64 19.22
CA GLN A 444 5.64 50.59 20.22
C GLN A 444 5.95 49.18 19.70
N ILE A 445 5.58 48.85 18.46
CA ILE A 445 5.86 47.53 17.88
C ILE A 445 7.35 47.35 17.59
N LYS A 446 8.07 48.41 17.16
CA LYS A 446 9.53 48.37 17.01
C LYS A 446 10.22 48.06 18.33
N ASP A 447 9.83 48.75 19.39
CA ASP A 447 10.35 48.54 20.74
C ASP A 447 10.04 47.12 21.21
N GLN A 448 8.80 46.64 21.04
CA GLN A 448 8.43 45.25 21.35
C GLN A 448 9.24 44.21 20.57
N ILE A 449 9.50 44.43 19.27
CA ILE A 449 10.34 43.53 18.47
C ILE A 449 11.78 43.53 18.98
N ILE A 450 12.32 44.70 19.36
CA ILE A 450 13.67 44.82 19.92
C ILE A 450 13.75 44.09 21.25
N ASP A 451 12.78 44.28 22.12
CA ASP A 451 12.69 43.62 23.43
C ASP A 451 12.61 42.10 23.26
N LEU A 452 11.71 41.60 22.41
CA LEU A 452 11.57 40.17 22.15
C LEU A 452 12.80 39.57 21.48
N LYS A 453 13.45 40.28 20.54
CA LYS A 453 14.73 39.82 19.95
C LYS A 453 15.84 39.75 20.99
N SER A 454 15.87 40.72 21.89
CA SER A 454 16.86 40.77 22.97
C SER A 454 16.60 39.67 23.99
N GLU A 455 15.34 39.43 24.34
CA GLU A 455 14.92 38.31 25.20
C GLU A 455 15.27 36.97 24.54
N TYR A 456 14.96 36.79 23.26
CA TYR A 456 15.31 35.59 22.49
C TYR A 456 16.83 35.34 22.47
N ALA A 457 17.63 36.38 22.22
CA ALA A 457 19.08 36.29 22.23
C ALA A 457 19.61 35.94 23.63
N TRP A 458 19.06 36.58 24.68
CA TRP A 458 19.40 36.31 26.07
C TRP A 458 19.03 34.87 26.48
N GLN A 459 17.85 34.40 26.11
CA GLN A 459 17.39 33.03 26.37
C GLN A 459 18.30 32.02 25.67
N ASN A 460 18.66 32.24 24.40
CA ASN A 460 19.57 31.37 23.66
C ASN A 460 20.98 31.32 24.26
N GLU A 461 21.55 32.47 24.63
CA GLU A 461 22.84 32.49 25.33
C GLU A 461 22.73 31.79 26.69
N ARG A 462 21.65 32.00 27.45
CA ARG A 462 21.42 31.29 28.73
C ARG A 462 21.30 29.78 28.53
N ILE A 463 20.59 29.33 27.50
CA ILE A 463 20.46 27.91 27.14
C ILE A 463 21.84 27.34 26.79
N LYS A 464 22.61 28.05 25.96
CA LYS A 464 23.96 27.67 25.54
C LYS A 464 24.93 27.61 26.73
N SER A 465 24.95 28.62 27.60
CA SER A 465 25.77 28.62 28.82
C SER A 465 25.41 27.45 29.72
N ARG A 466 24.12 27.21 29.96
CA ARG A 466 23.64 26.06 30.74
C ARG A 466 24.03 24.73 30.11
N TYR A 467 23.92 24.60 28.79
CA TYR A 467 24.36 23.41 28.07
C TYR A 467 25.87 23.19 28.25
N LEU A 468 26.69 24.22 28.07
CA LEU A 468 28.15 24.13 28.26
C LEU A 468 28.52 23.73 29.70
N GLU A 469 27.81 24.26 30.69
CA GLU A 469 27.95 23.89 32.09
C GLU A 469 27.54 22.43 32.34
N THR A 470 26.39 22.00 31.81
CA THR A 470 25.93 20.60 31.88
C THR A 470 26.97 19.64 31.30
N ILE A 471 27.52 19.93 30.11
CA ILE A 471 28.55 19.08 29.48
C ILE A 471 29.86 19.08 30.27
N LYS A 472 30.25 20.24 30.85
CA LYS A 472 31.44 20.33 31.69
C LYS A 472 31.31 19.49 32.95
N ASN A 473 30.16 19.55 33.63
CA ASN A 473 29.90 18.77 34.85
C ASN A 473 29.73 17.28 34.53
N GLY A 474 29.15 16.95 33.37
CA GLY A 474 28.94 15.59 32.87
C GLY A 474 30.14 14.96 32.14
N SER A 475 31.33 15.56 32.17
CA SER A 475 32.48 15.10 31.37
C SER A 475 32.85 13.63 31.66
N ASN A 476 32.76 13.21 32.93
CA ASN A 476 33.07 11.84 33.34
C ASN A 476 32.10 10.81 32.75
N ILE A 477 30.82 11.16 32.66
CA ILE A 477 29.77 10.34 32.04
C ILE A 477 30.05 10.21 30.54
N LEU A 478 30.33 11.33 29.86
CA LEU A 478 30.66 11.36 28.44
C LEU A 478 31.95 10.59 28.09
N ASN A 479 32.95 10.63 28.97
CA ASN A 479 34.18 9.85 28.80
C ASN A 479 33.92 8.35 28.97
N SER A 480 33.02 7.97 29.88
CA SER A 480 32.64 6.56 30.08
C SER A 480 32.05 5.95 28.79
N ILE A 481 31.34 6.73 27.97
CA ILE A 481 30.81 6.27 26.67
C ILE A 481 31.92 5.78 25.72
N GLU A 482 33.08 6.46 25.70
CA GLU A 482 34.22 6.03 24.87
C GLU A 482 34.84 4.72 25.36
N GLU A 483 34.80 4.51 26.68
CA GLU A 483 35.33 3.31 27.31
C GLU A 483 34.42 2.10 27.09
N PHE A 484 33.10 2.26 26.98
CA PHE A 484 32.17 1.14 26.82
C PHE A 484 32.48 0.27 25.60
N SER A 485 32.80 0.85 24.44
CA SER A 485 33.15 0.05 23.26
C SER A 485 34.47 -0.74 23.47
N LYS A 486 35.45 -0.14 24.17
CA LYS A 486 36.71 -0.83 24.50
C LYS A 486 36.49 -1.93 25.54
N ASN A 487 35.74 -1.64 26.58
CA ASN A 487 35.40 -2.56 27.66
C ASN A 487 34.59 -3.74 27.14
N TYR A 488 33.64 -3.51 26.24
CA TYR A 488 32.86 -4.56 25.59
C TYR A 488 33.74 -5.50 24.75
N LYS A 489 34.66 -4.96 23.94
CA LYS A 489 35.65 -5.76 23.21
C LYS A 489 36.61 -6.52 24.14
N LYS A 490 36.90 -5.98 25.32
CA LYS A 490 37.70 -6.66 26.34
C LYS A 490 36.94 -7.87 26.91
N ILE A 491 35.64 -7.73 27.18
CA ILE A 491 34.78 -8.83 27.63
C ILE A 491 34.80 -9.97 26.60
N THR A 492 34.58 -9.67 25.32
CA THR A 492 34.56 -10.71 24.27
C THR A 492 35.94 -11.36 24.07
N SER A 493 37.02 -10.59 24.12
CA SER A 493 38.38 -11.15 24.01
C SER A 493 38.76 -12.02 25.21
N LYS A 494 38.30 -11.71 26.43
CA LYS A 494 38.47 -12.59 27.61
C LYS A 494 37.81 -13.96 27.41
N TYR A 495 36.59 -14.02 26.85
CA TYR A 495 35.96 -15.31 26.51
C TYR A 495 36.76 -16.10 25.46
N LEU A 496 37.30 -15.44 24.43
CA LEU A 496 38.16 -16.09 23.44
C LEU A 496 39.48 -16.61 24.05
N ASN A 497 40.06 -15.86 24.98
CA ASN A 497 41.26 -16.28 25.71
C ASN A 497 40.97 -17.49 26.59
N LEU A 498 39.83 -17.53 27.27
CA LEU A 498 39.38 -18.70 28.04
C LEU A 498 39.22 -19.93 27.15
N LYS A 499 38.58 -19.79 25.98
CA LYS A 499 38.49 -20.85 24.97
C LYS A 499 39.88 -21.40 24.58
N ASN A 500 40.84 -20.54 24.30
CA ASN A 500 42.20 -20.96 23.95
C ASN A 500 42.92 -21.62 25.13
N LYS A 501 42.65 -21.18 26.37
CA LYS A 501 43.16 -21.79 27.60
C LYS A 501 42.63 -23.21 27.76
N PHE A 502 41.33 -23.43 27.55
CA PHE A 502 40.71 -24.77 27.61
C PHE A 502 41.26 -25.72 26.55
N GLU A 503 41.42 -25.27 25.29
CA GLU A 503 42.07 -26.10 24.25
C GLU A 503 43.51 -26.46 24.61
N LYS A 504 44.27 -25.51 25.14
CA LYS A 504 45.64 -25.75 25.57
C LYS A 504 45.69 -26.75 26.73
N ASP A 505 44.84 -26.58 27.73
CA ASP A 505 44.78 -27.45 28.90
C ASP A 505 44.32 -28.88 28.51
N ARG A 506 43.43 -28.99 27.51
CA ARG A 506 43.04 -30.26 26.87
C ARG A 506 44.21 -30.95 26.17
N LEU A 507 44.94 -30.23 25.30
CA LEU A 507 46.09 -30.77 24.56
C LEU A 507 47.26 -31.16 25.48
N GLN A 508 47.40 -30.47 26.61
CA GLN A 508 48.45 -30.73 27.60
C GLN A 508 48.08 -31.84 28.59
N GLY A 509 46.87 -32.39 28.56
CA GLY A 509 46.43 -33.44 29.48
C GLY A 509 46.53 -33.02 30.95
N LYS A 510 46.34 -31.71 31.25
CA LYS A 510 46.48 -31.19 32.63
C LYS A 510 45.52 -31.87 33.60
N PHE A 511 44.36 -32.26 33.10
CA PHE A 511 43.32 -32.93 33.86
C PHE A 511 43.34 -34.44 33.54
N LYS A 512 44.09 -35.21 34.33
CA LYS A 512 44.32 -36.65 34.08
C LYS A 512 43.05 -37.51 34.10
N ASN A 513 42.02 -37.07 34.83
CA ASN A 513 40.76 -37.81 35.02
C ASN A 513 39.60 -37.25 34.20
N PHE A 514 39.82 -36.18 33.45
CA PHE A 514 38.77 -35.42 32.81
C PHE A 514 38.62 -35.87 31.35
N GLU A 515 37.40 -36.19 30.93
CA GLU A 515 37.19 -36.62 29.55
C GLU A 515 37.55 -35.48 28.56
N PRO A 516 38.42 -35.72 27.56
CA PRO A 516 38.78 -34.70 26.57
C PRO A 516 37.58 -34.12 25.80
N SER A 517 36.46 -34.85 25.76
CA SER A 517 35.16 -34.44 25.20
C SER A 517 34.57 -33.23 25.93
N ASN A 518 34.60 -33.21 27.26
CA ASN A 518 33.98 -32.16 28.08
C ASN A 518 34.70 -30.80 27.89
N LEU A 519 36.03 -30.79 27.78
CA LEU A 519 36.86 -29.58 27.65
C LEU A 519 36.72 -29.00 26.24
N LYS A 520 36.57 -29.89 25.25
CA LYS A 520 36.24 -29.53 23.89
C LYS A 520 34.86 -28.87 23.82
N GLN A 521 33.84 -29.47 24.45
CA GLN A 521 32.49 -28.88 24.51
C GLN A 521 32.48 -27.51 25.20
N LEU A 522 33.25 -27.36 26.28
CA LEU A 522 33.40 -26.09 27.00
C LEU A 522 34.10 -25.00 26.17
N SER A 523 35.17 -25.37 25.48
CA SER A 523 35.87 -24.52 24.50
C SER A 523 34.92 -24.04 23.40
N GLU A 524 34.14 -24.96 22.83
CA GLU A 524 33.12 -24.66 21.83
C GLU A 524 32.03 -23.73 22.37
N ASN A 525 31.54 -23.96 23.59
CA ASN A 525 30.54 -23.10 24.23
C ASN A 525 31.06 -21.67 24.45
N HIS A 526 32.29 -21.49 24.93
CA HIS A 526 32.87 -20.15 25.11
C HIS A 526 33.12 -19.45 23.79
N TYR A 527 33.47 -20.18 22.73
CA TYR A 527 33.55 -19.63 21.38
C TYR A 527 32.17 -19.15 20.89
N LYS A 528 31.12 -19.96 21.10
CA LYS A 528 29.74 -19.58 20.78
C LYS A 528 29.28 -18.35 21.56
N THR A 529 29.54 -18.27 22.86
CA THR A 529 29.21 -17.08 23.68
C THR A 529 29.98 -15.85 23.22
N ALA A 530 31.29 -15.97 22.93
CA ALA A 530 32.10 -14.85 22.46
C ALA A 530 31.61 -14.31 21.10
N THR A 531 31.26 -15.20 20.17
CA THR A 531 30.73 -14.82 18.85
C THR A 531 29.35 -14.19 18.97
N TYR A 532 28.47 -14.77 19.79
CA TYR A 532 27.16 -14.22 20.14
C TYR A 532 27.27 -12.80 20.73
N PHE A 533 28.10 -12.57 21.76
CA PHE A 533 28.30 -11.22 22.29
C PHE A 533 28.91 -10.29 21.23
N ASN A 534 29.95 -10.71 20.51
CA ASN A 534 30.60 -9.84 19.52
C ASN A 534 29.63 -9.32 18.43
N SER A 535 28.57 -10.07 18.13
CA SER A 535 27.51 -9.66 17.19
C SER A 535 26.80 -8.35 17.61
N PHE A 536 26.78 -7.99 18.90
CA PHE A 536 26.17 -6.77 19.43
C PHE A 536 27.12 -5.57 19.56
N ASN A 537 28.39 -5.69 19.13
CA ASN A 537 29.36 -4.60 19.25
C ASN A 537 28.92 -3.29 18.54
N PHE A 538 28.01 -3.37 17.58
CA PHE A 538 27.44 -2.19 16.91
C PHE A 538 26.64 -1.28 17.87
N LEU A 539 26.00 -1.83 18.92
CA LEU A 539 25.25 -1.05 19.91
C LEU A 539 26.14 0.01 20.56
N PHE A 540 27.32 -0.42 21.03
CA PHE A 540 28.30 0.47 21.66
C PHE A 540 28.95 1.43 20.65
N THR A 541 29.01 1.05 19.37
CA THR A 541 29.45 1.96 18.31
C THR A 541 28.42 3.07 18.07
N ASN A 542 27.13 2.76 18.16
CA ASN A 542 26.05 3.74 18.02
C ASN A 542 25.94 4.67 19.25
N LEU A 543 26.32 4.24 20.45
CA LEU A 543 26.47 5.14 21.60
C LEU A 543 27.48 6.27 21.34
N LEU A 544 28.57 5.98 20.61
CA LEU A 544 29.54 7.02 20.22
C LEU A 544 28.92 8.04 19.26
N LEU A 545 28.01 7.61 18.37
CA LEU A 545 27.27 8.54 17.51
C LEU A 545 26.38 9.47 18.34
N ILE A 546 25.69 8.96 19.37
CA ILE A 546 24.88 9.76 20.30
C ILE A 546 25.77 10.75 21.06
N LYS A 547 26.92 10.30 21.58
CA LYS A 547 27.89 11.20 22.23
C LYS A 547 28.30 12.33 21.30
N ASN A 548 28.67 12.02 20.06
CA ASN A 548 29.09 13.02 19.09
C ASN A 548 27.98 14.03 18.80
N LEU A 549 26.74 13.57 18.65
CA LEU A 549 25.57 14.42 18.53
C LEU A 549 25.44 15.40 19.72
N ILE A 550 25.67 14.92 20.95
CA ILE A 550 25.58 15.74 22.16
C ILE A 550 26.72 16.76 22.24
N VAL A 551 27.99 16.35 22.03
CA VAL A 551 29.17 17.16 22.41
C VAL A 551 29.72 18.01 21.27
N GLN A 552 29.51 17.62 20.01
CA GLN A 552 30.14 18.27 18.86
C GLN A 552 29.71 19.73 18.73
N LYS A 553 30.69 20.63 18.66
CA LYS A 553 30.47 22.08 18.48
C LYS A 553 30.11 22.44 17.05
N ASN A 554 30.71 21.75 16.08
CA ASN A 554 30.51 21.96 14.66
C ASN A 554 29.23 21.25 14.16
N GLU A 555 28.78 21.61 12.96
CA GLU A 555 27.72 20.86 12.29
C GLU A 555 28.11 19.39 12.09
N LEU A 556 27.12 18.51 12.12
CA LEU A 556 27.31 17.08 11.90
C LEU A 556 27.61 16.82 10.43
N SER A 557 28.55 15.92 10.17
CA SER A 557 28.84 15.49 8.81
C SER A 557 27.67 14.69 8.22
N THR A 558 27.57 14.65 6.88
CA THR A 558 26.55 13.85 6.19
C THR A 558 26.59 12.38 6.62
N GLN A 559 27.79 11.81 6.87
CA GLN A 559 27.93 10.43 7.34
C GLN A 559 27.38 10.24 8.76
N GLN A 560 27.58 11.21 9.66
CA GLN A 560 26.98 11.18 11.01
C GLN A 560 25.46 11.29 10.93
N LEU A 561 24.93 12.17 10.08
CA LEU A 561 23.48 12.31 9.87
C LEU A 561 22.87 11.02 9.29
N ILE A 562 23.55 10.34 8.36
CA ILE A 562 23.15 9.03 7.86
C ILE A 562 23.16 7.99 8.99
N GLY A 563 24.20 7.99 9.84
CA GLY A 563 24.27 7.10 11.01
C GLY A 563 23.11 7.31 11.97
N ILE A 564 22.76 8.57 12.26
CA ILE A 564 21.61 8.94 13.11
C ILE A 564 20.30 8.49 12.46
N ASP A 565 20.08 8.73 11.16
CA ASP A 565 18.88 8.26 10.44
C ASP A 565 18.72 6.74 10.52
N LYS A 566 19.82 6.00 10.36
CA LYS A 566 19.83 4.53 10.49
C LYS A 566 19.53 4.08 11.92
N LEU A 567 20.09 4.75 12.93
CA LEU A 567 19.80 4.48 14.34
C LEU A 567 18.32 4.74 14.65
N LEU A 568 17.75 5.86 14.20
CA LEU A 568 16.34 6.18 14.42
C LEU A 568 15.39 5.18 13.76
N LYS A 569 15.68 4.76 12.53
CA LYS A 569 14.92 3.70 11.83
C LYS A 569 14.99 2.36 12.55
N PHE A 570 16.17 2.02 13.05
CA PHE A 570 16.39 0.82 13.80
C PHE A 570 15.64 0.83 15.14
N THR A 571 15.70 1.95 15.86
CA THR A 571 14.97 2.15 17.12
C THR A 571 13.45 2.14 16.90
N GLY A 572 12.99 2.77 15.82
CA GLY A 572 11.59 2.80 15.45
C GLY A 572 10.99 1.41 15.18
N ILE A 573 11.76 0.47 14.59
CA ILE A 573 11.30 -0.92 14.43
C ILE A 573 10.94 -1.51 15.79
N PHE A 574 11.84 -1.46 16.78
CA PHE A 574 11.60 -2.17 18.04
C PHE A 574 10.58 -1.46 18.92
N ASN A 575 10.60 -0.13 18.97
CA ASN A 575 9.62 0.62 19.76
C ASN A 575 8.18 0.33 19.31
N ASN A 576 7.99 0.09 18.01
CA ASN A 576 6.68 -0.21 17.43
C ASN A 576 6.34 -1.71 17.43
N SER A 577 7.29 -2.61 17.77
CA SER A 577 7.08 -4.06 17.67
C SER A 577 6.28 -4.66 18.82
N SER A 578 6.17 -3.94 19.95
CA SER A 578 5.66 -4.46 21.22
C SER A 578 6.38 -5.72 21.73
N ILE A 579 7.59 -6.02 21.22
CA ILE A 579 8.39 -7.16 21.65
C ILE A 579 9.27 -6.72 22.83
N GLU A 580 9.28 -7.50 23.90
CA GLU A 580 10.19 -7.30 25.03
C GLU A 580 11.65 -7.43 24.59
N ILE A 581 12.54 -6.57 25.11
CA ILE A 581 13.93 -6.48 24.66
C ILE A 581 14.67 -7.81 24.89
N GLU A 582 14.33 -8.51 25.96
CA GLU A 582 14.85 -9.83 26.31
C GLU A 582 14.59 -10.84 25.19
N ASN A 583 13.46 -10.74 24.49
CA ASN A 583 13.13 -11.65 23.39
C ASN A 583 13.87 -11.27 22.08
N LEU A 584 14.35 -10.03 21.96
CA LEU A 584 15.08 -9.56 20.77
C LEU A 584 16.54 -10.00 20.73
N ILE A 585 17.12 -10.31 21.89
CA ILE A 585 18.52 -10.72 21.99
C ILE A 585 18.71 -12.23 21.81
N ILE A 586 17.64 -13.00 21.94
CA ILE A 586 17.64 -14.45 21.84
C ILE A 586 17.91 -14.92 20.39
N ASP A 587 18.55 -16.08 20.23
CA ASP A 587 18.83 -16.70 18.94
C ASP A 587 17.52 -17.03 18.19
N THR A 588 17.58 -17.07 16.85
CA THR A 588 16.43 -17.36 15.98
C THR A 588 15.76 -18.69 16.34
N GLU A 589 16.49 -19.68 16.85
CA GLU A 589 15.94 -20.98 17.22
C GLU A 589 14.97 -20.92 18.43
N THR A 590 15.16 -19.96 19.33
CA THR A 590 14.48 -19.90 20.63
C THR A 590 13.45 -18.78 20.75
N ILE A 591 13.55 -17.74 19.93
CA ILE A 591 12.50 -16.71 19.79
C ILE A 591 11.19 -17.31 19.27
N SER A 592 10.05 -16.79 19.73
CA SER A 592 8.73 -17.24 19.28
C SER A 592 8.54 -17.00 17.77
N TYR A 593 7.80 -17.89 17.09
CA TYR A 593 7.51 -17.73 15.66
C TYR A 593 6.81 -16.40 15.37
N ALA A 594 5.83 -16.01 16.20
CA ALA A 594 5.11 -14.73 16.05
C ALA A 594 6.06 -13.53 16.10
N ASP A 595 7.02 -13.51 17.01
CA ASP A 595 7.94 -12.38 17.16
C ASP A 595 8.96 -12.33 16.02
N ARG A 596 9.41 -13.49 15.49
CA ARG A 596 10.19 -13.52 14.24
C ARG A 596 9.43 -12.89 13.08
N LEU A 597 8.13 -13.18 12.94
CA LEU A 597 7.30 -12.58 11.91
C LEU A 597 7.19 -11.06 12.10
N LYS A 598 6.92 -10.59 13.32
CA LYS A 598 6.83 -9.15 13.64
C LYS A 598 8.13 -8.39 13.32
N ILE A 599 9.29 -8.92 13.71
CA ILE A 599 10.61 -8.32 13.40
C ILE A 599 10.81 -8.19 11.89
N ASN A 600 10.51 -9.25 11.14
CA ASN A 600 10.64 -9.25 9.68
C ASN A 600 9.70 -8.24 9.02
N PHE A 601 8.47 -8.13 9.50
CA PHE A 601 7.47 -7.20 8.98
C PHE A 601 7.84 -5.73 9.23
N LEU A 602 8.31 -5.40 10.43
CA LEU A 602 8.74 -4.03 10.74
C LEU A 602 10.00 -3.64 9.95
N PHE A 603 10.89 -4.60 9.70
CA PHE A 603 12.00 -4.39 8.77
C PHE A 603 11.50 -4.14 7.33
N ALA A 604 10.49 -4.85 6.86
CA ALA A 604 9.87 -4.60 5.57
C ALA A 604 9.28 -3.17 5.49
N LEU A 605 8.70 -2.65 6.58
CA LEU A 605 8.17 -1.29 6.66
C LEU A 605 9.24 -0.19 6.61
N ASN A 606 10.47 -0.46 7.05
CA ASN A 606 11.58 0.52 6.96
C ASN A 606 11.92 0.94 5.52
N LYS A 607 11.53 0.16 4.52
CA LYS A 607 11.63 0.52 3.10
C LYS A 607 10.63 1.61 2.69
N ASN A 608 9.80 2.10 3.62
CA ASN A 608 8.68 3.01 3.40
C ASN A 608 7.76 2.57 2.25
N PRO A 609 7.32 1.28 2.24
CA PRO A 609 6.44 0.80 1.19
C PRO A 609 5.10 1.53 1.23
N LYS A 610 4.41 1.56 0.09
CA LYS A 610 3.00 1.96 0.02
C LYS A 610 2.08 0.75 0.07
N PHE A 611 2.63 -0.42 -0.25
CA PHE A 611 1.91 -1.67 -0.35
C PHE A 611 2.78 -2.85 0.10
N ILE A 612 2.21 -3.82 0.80
CA ILE A 612 2.89 -5.04 1.23
C ILE A 612 2.08 -6.27 0.85
N PHE A 613 2.70 -7.22 0.15
CA PHE A 613 2.15 -8.57 -0.02
C PHE A 613 2.77 -9.51 1.02
N ILE A 614 1.93 -10.24 1.75
CA ILE A 614 2.32 -11.22 2.75
C ILE A 614 1.78 -12.58 2.32
N THR A 615 2.65 -13.56 2.04
CA THR A 615 2.25 -14.92 1.69
C THR A 615 2.39 -15.84 2.89
N ASP A 616 1.33 -16.60 3.18
CA ASP A 616 1.30 -17.60 4.25
C ASP A 616 2.28 -18.75 4.00
N ASP A 617 2.58 -19.51 5.07
CA ASP A 617 3.28 -20.79 5.03
C ASP A 617 2.30 -21.93 5.36
N PRO A 618 1.72 -22.62 4.35
CA PRO A 618 0.77 -23.71 4.56
C PRO A 618 1.34 -24.88 5.37
N SER A 619 2.67 -25.03 5.41
CA SER A 619 3.32 -26.12 6.15
C SER A 619 3.32 -25.88 7.66
N ASN A 620 3.29 -24.62 8.09
CA ASN A 620 3.26 -24.25 9.50
C ASN A 620 1.82 -24.16 10.03
N LYS A 621 1.50 -24.97 11.04
CA LYS A 621 0.16 -25.08 11.65
C LYS A 621 -0.07 -24.16 12.85
N GLU A 622 0.87 -23.29 13.21
CA GLU A 622 0.76 -22.34 14.34
C GLU A 622 -0.22 -21.18 14.04
N ASN A 623 -1.50 -21.50 13.82
CA ASN A 623 -2.51 -20.51 13.43
C ASN A 623 -2.71 -19.39 14.46
N LYS A 624 -2.54 -19.67 15.76
CA LYS A 624 -2.61 -18.64 16.81
C LYS A 624 -1.51 -17.58 16.63
N ALA A 625 -0.26 -18.02 16.46
CA ALA A 625 0.88 -17.13 16.22
C ALA A 625 0.70 -16.30 14.93
N LYS A 626 0.17 -16.92 13.86
CA LYS A 626 -0.16 -16.22 12.61
C LYS A 626 -1.26 -15.16 12.80
N ILE A 627 -2.29 -15.46 13.58
CA ILE A 627 -3.36 -14.52 13.91
C ILE A 627 -2.82 -13.33 14.72
N ASP A 628 -2.00 -13.59 15.74
CA ASP A 628 -1.39 -12.54 16.55
C ASP A 628 -0.48 -11.64 15.70
N PHE A 629 0.27 -12.23 14.77
CA PHE A 629 1.05 -11.49 13.78
C PHE A 629 0.16 -10.61 12.88
N LEU A 630 -0.91 -11.14 12.30
CA LEU A 630 -1.82 -10.38 11.42
C LEU A 630 -2.51 -9.22 12.14
N LYS A 631 -2.81 -9.38 13.44
CA LYS A 631 -3.30 -8.28 14.27
C LYS A 631 -2.28 -7.14 14.37
N THR A 632 -1.00 -7.47 14.63
CA THR A 632 0.08 -6.48 14.63
C THR A 632 0.22 -5.81 13.25
N VAL A 633 0.20 -6.60 12.16
CA VAL A 633 0.28 -6.08 10.79
C VAL A 633 -0.80 -5.04 10.54
N LYS A 634 -2.07 -5.36 10.86
CA LYS A 634 -3.20 -4.46 10.66
C LYS A 634 -2.96 -3.11 11.36
N ASN A 635 -2.71 -3.14 12.66
CA ASN A 635 -2.57 -1.92 13.47
C ASN A 635 -1.42 -1.05 12.96
N THR A 636 -0.25 -1.64 12.71
CA THR A 636 0.91 -0.90 12.24
C THR A 636 0.70 -0.33 10.82
N CYS A 637 0.05 -1.08 9.93
CA CYS A 637 -0.28 -0.61 8.59
C CYS A 637 -1.25 0.58 8.61
N GLU A 638 -2.27 0.55 9.48
CA GLU A 638 -3.20 1.68 9.66
C GLU A 638 -2.49 2.94 10.18
N GLU A 639 -1.66 2.81 11.21
CA GLU A 639 -0.87 3.92 11.76
C GLU A 639 0.07 4.55 10.72
N GLN A 640 0.72 3.71 9.89
CA GLN A 640 1.69 4.15 8.90
C GLN A 640 1.07 4.47 7.52
N LYS A 641 -0.24 4.31 7.36
CA LYS A 641 -0.97 4.48 6.08
C LYS A 641 -0.36 3.63 4.96
N VAL A 642 -0.12 2.35 5.25
CA VAL A 642 0.41 1.33 4.35
C VAL A 642 -0.68 0.29 4.10
N ASN A 643 -0.91 -0.07 2.84
CA ASN A 643 -1.90 -1.10 2.50
C ASN A 643 -1.24 -2.47 2.49
N PHE A 644 -1.97 -3.51 2.87
CA PHE A 644 -1.44 -4.87 2.85
C PHE A 644 -2.43 -5.89 2.27
N VAL A 645 -1.85 -6.93 1.67
CA VAL A 645 -2.55 -8.09 1.13
C VAL A 645 -1.99 -9.34 1.76
N PHE A 646 -2.86 -10.15 2.37
CA PHE A 646 -2.49 -11.45 2.90
C PHE A 646 -2.99 -12.57 1.98
N ILE A 647 -2.11 -13.48 1.59
CA ILE A 647 -2.41 -14.59 0.67
C ILE A 647 -2.30 -15.90 1.45
N THR A 648 -3.38 -16.67 1.55
CA THR A 648 -3.44 -17.92 2.34
C THR A 648 -4.35 -18.95 1.70
N ASP A 649 -4.13 -20.23 2.00
CA ASP A 649 -5.06 -21.34 1.72
C ASP A 649 -5.94 -21.68 2.94
N ASN A 650 -5.71 -21.00 4.07
CA ASN A 650 -6.36 -21.29 5.34
C ASN A 650 -7.40 -20.21 5.69
N LYS A 651 -8.67 -20.53 5.42
CA LYS A 651 -9.83 -19.70 5.75
C LYS A 651 -9.90 -19.29 7.23
N ASN A 652 -9.32 -20.06 8.16
CA ASN A 652 -9.39 -19.74 9.60
C ASN A 652 -8.59 -18.48 9.99
N LEU A 653 -7.62 -18.07 9.18
CA LEU A 653 -6.83 -16.86 9.39
C LEU A 653 -7.56 -15.58 8.96
N LEU A 654 -8.65 -15.72 8.18
CA LEU A 654 -9.42 -14.62 7.60
C LEU A 654 -10.50 -14.13 8.59
N LYS A 655 -10.11 -13.25 9.51
CA LYS A 655 -11.02 -12.63 10.49
C LYS A 655 -11.52 -11.27 9.99
N GLU A 656 -12.80 -10.99 10.19
CA GLU A 656 -13.45 -9.71 9.84
C GLU A 656 -12.77 -8.51 10.53
N GLU A 657 -12.20 -8.73 11.72
CA GLU A 657 -11.43 -7.72 12.46
C GLU A 657 -10.14 -7.32 11.74
N TYR A 658 -9.60 -8.12 10.84
CA TYR A 658 -8.29 -7.88 10.21
C TYR A 658 -8.37 -7.52 8.74
N PHE A 659 -9.41 -7.97 8.04
CA PHE A 659 -9.54 -7.84 6.59
C PHE A 659 -10.91 -7.30 6.20
N GLU A 660 -10.93 -6.29 5.34
CA GLU A 660 -12.15 -5.71 4.79
C GLU A 660 -12.61 -6.45 3.53
N ASN A 661 -11.67 -6.78 2.63
CA ASN A 661 -11.96 -7.36 1.32
C ASN A 661 -11.34 -8.75 1.15
N LEU A 662 -11.96 -9.57 0.30
CA LEU A 662 -11.52 -10.91 -0.03
C LEU A 662 -11.59 -11.15 -1.54
N TYR A 663 -10.52 -11.73 -2.09
CA TYR A 663 -10.52 -12.37 -3.41
C TYR A 663 -10.37 -13.88 -3.23
N VAL A 664 -11.14 -14.67 -3.97
CA VAL A 664 -11.11 -16.14 -3.87
C VAL A 664 -10.67 -16.75 -5.19
N PHE A 665 -9.74 -17.70 -5.08
CA PHE A 665 -9.21 -18.46 -6.17
C PHE A 665 -9.43 -19.96 -5.99
N ILE A 666 -9.64 -20.64 -7.12
CA ILE A 666 -9.60 -22.10 -7.22
C ILE A 666 -9.05 -22.49 -8.59
N ASP A 667 -8.26 -23.55 -8.66
CA ASP A 667 -7.59 -24.03 -9.87
C ASP A 667 -6.90 -22.89 -10.64
N GLN A 668 -6.21 -22.02 -9.89
CA GLN A 668 -5.45 -20.87 -10.39
C GLN A 668 -6.30 -19.78 -11.11
N LYS A 669 -7.62 -19.78 -10.86
CA LYS A 669 -8.60 -18.85 -11.43
C LYS A 669 -9.36 -18.11 -10.34
N GLU A 670 -9.60 -16.83 -10.56
CA GLU A 670 -10.42 -15.99 -9.68
C GLU A 670 -11.90 -16.36 -9.86
N ILE A 671 -12.63 -16.56 -8.77
CA ILE A 671 -14.03 -17.02 -8.85
C ILE A 671 -15.04 -16.07 -8.21
N GLU A 672 -14.64 -15.36 -7.15
CA GLU A 672 -15.53 -14.50 -6.37
C GLU A 672 -14.70 -13.52 -5.55
N TYR A 673 -15.15 -12.27 -5.44
CA TYR A 673 -14.47 -11.26 -4.64
C TYR A 673 -15.42 -10.18 -4.14
N GLY A 674 -15.02 -9.46 -3.10
CA GLY A 674 -15.83 -8.39 -2.51
C GLY A 674 -15.50 -8.17 -1.04
N LYS A 675 -16.44 -7.61 -0.28
CA LYS A 675 -16.32 -7.52 1.18
C LYS A 675 -16.19 -8.92 1.77
N LEU A 676 -15.22 -9.11 2.68
CA LEU A 676 -14.93 -10.41 3.29
C LEU A 676 -16.18 -11.03 3.93
N THR A 677 -16.96 -10.20 4.63
CA THR A 677 -18.20 -10.64 5.29
C THR A 677 -19.23 -11.19 4.30
N ASN A 678 -19.38 -10.55 3.14
CA ASN A 678 -20.38 -10.91 2.15
C ASN A 678 -19.97 -12.22 1.47
N VAL A 679 -18.72 -12.27 0.98
CA VAL A 679 -18.16 -13.42 0.28
C VAL A 679 -18.11 -14.67 1.17
N LEU A 680 -17.78 -14.54 2.46
CA LEU A 680 -17.68 -15.70 3.36
C LEU A 680 -19.01 -16.15 3.97
N LYS A 681 -19.96 -15.24 4.23
CA LYS A 681 -21.26 -15.57 4.84
C LYS A 681 -22.31 -15.96 3.80
N ASN A 682 -22.34 -15.26 2.67
CA ASN A 682 -23.31 -15.43 1.60
C ASN A 682 -22.59 -15.71 0.26
N PRO A 683 -21.78 -16.78 0.16
CA PRO A 683 -21.12 -17.08 -1.10
C PRO A 683 -22.14 -17.41 -2.19
N ILE A 684 -21.92 -16.87 -3.38
CA ILE A 684 -22.70 -17.23 -4.57
C ILE A 684 -22.08 -18.45 -5.22
N ASN A 685 -20.75 -18.47 -5.34
CA ASN A 685 -20.05 -19.60 -5.93
C ASN A 685 -20.16 -20.84 -5.02
N PRO A 686 -20.64 -21.98 -5.55
CA PRO A 686 -20.78 -23.21 -4.75
C PRO A 686 -19.48 -23.68 -4.10
N TRP A 687 -18.31 -23.33 -4.66
CA TRP A 687 -16.99 -23.66 -4.08
C TRP A 687 -16.67 -22.96 -2.75
N LEU A 688 -17.47 -22.00 -2.32
CA LEU A 688 -17.30 -21.35 -1.01
C LEU A 688 -18.37 -21.78 0.01
N SER A 689 -19.39 -22.53 -0.42
CA SER A 689 -20.50 -22.99 0.41
C SER A 689 -20.08 -24.12 1.37
N LYS A 690 -20.76 -24.26 2.52
CA LYS A 690 -20.33 -25.14 3.64
C LYS A 690 -20.44 -26.66 3.39
N ASN A 691 -21.08 -27.11 2.30
CA ASN A 691 -21.45 -28.53 2.09
C ASN A 691 -20.45 -29.35 1.24
N GLN A 692 -19.17 -29.01 1.25
CA GLN A 692 -18.18 -29.49 0.26
C GLN A 692 -17.61 -30.90 0.45
N LEU A 693 -17.86 -31.57 1.57
CA LEU A 693 -17.19 -32.85 1.83
C LEU A 693 -17.75 -34.03 1.00
N GLN A 694 -18.94 -33.92 0.41
CA GLN A 694 -19.60 -35.05 -0.27
C GLN A 694 -19.68 -34.93 -1.81
N ASN A 695 -19.55 -33.73 -2.40
CA ASN A 695 -19.89 -33.50 -3.82
C ASN A 695 -18.76 -32.93 -4.71
N LYS A 696 -17.48 -33.20 -4.40
CA LYS A 696 -16.34 -32.70 -5.21
C LYS A 696 -16.43 -33.10 -6.70
N HIS A 697 -16.84 -34.33 -7.01
CA HIS A 697 -16.95 -34.82 -8.39
C HIS A 697 -18.06 -34.12 -9.21
N ILE A 698 -19.13 -33.67 -8.54
CA ILE A 698 -20.24 -32.96 -9.18
C ILE A 698 -19.84 -31.52 -9.48
N LEU A 699 -19.16 -30.85 -8.53
CA LEU A 699 -18.66 -29.47 -8.71
C LEU A 699 -17.60 -29.37 -9.81
N LEU A 700 -16.75 -30.39 -9.98
CA LEU A 700 -15.78 -30.47 -11.08
C LEU A 700 -16.46 -30.50 -12.47
N LYS A 701 -17.66 -31.10 -12.60
CA LYS A 701 -18.42 -31.06 -13.86
C LYS A 701 -18.97 -29.66 -14.18
N PHE A 702 -19.37 -28.88 -13.16
CA PHE A 702 -19.88 -27.51 -13.34
C PHE A 702 -18.80 -26.48 -13.69
N PHE A 703 -17.52 -26.75 -13.37
CA PHE A 703 -16.39 -25.86 -13.64
C PHE A 703 -15.52 -26.27 -14.83
N ASN A 704 -15.92 -27.30 -15.57
CA ASN A 704 -15.33 -27.62 -16.87
C ASN A 704 -15.65 -26.57 -17.95
N ASP A 705 -16.49 -25.57 -17.66
CA ASP A 705 -16.65 -24.39 -18.50
C ASP A 705 -15.34 -23.61 -18.57
N GLU A 706 -14.84 -23.37 -19.79
CA GLU A 706 -13.54 -22.75 -19.95
C GLU A 706 -13.57 -21.29 -19.51
N TYR A 707 -12.67 -20.96 -18.59
CA TYR A 707 -12.46 -19.63 -18.00
C TYR A 707 -12.34 -18.50 -19.03
N VAL A 708 -12.06 -18.82 -20.30
CA VAL A 708 -12.03 -17.89 -21.42
C VAL A 708 -13.36 -17.14 -21.61
N PHE A 709 -14.49 -17.75 -21.23
CA PHE A 709 -15.82 -17.15 -21.39
C PHE A 709 -16.34 -16.41 -20.14
N HIS A 710 -15.51 -16.24 -19.12
CA HIS A 710 -15.96 -15.69 -17.84
C HIS A 710 -15.87 -14.16 -17.84
N ASP A 711 -16.96 -13.54 -17.44
CA ASP A 711 -17.09 -12.10 -17.19
C ASP A 711 -17.22 -11.85 -15.69
N ILE A 712 -17.02 -10.59 -15.28
CA ILE A 712 -17.22 -10.13 -13.90
C ILE A 712 -18.64 -9.57 -13.78
N TYR A 713 -19.42 -10.08 -12.83
CA TYR A 713 -20.77 -9.62 -12.54
C TYR A 713 -20.86 -9.13 -11.10
N GLU A 714 -21.53 -8.00 -10.90
CA GLU A 714 -21.87 -7.50 -9.57
C GLU A 714 -23.24 -8.05 -9.17
N ILE A 715 -23.32 -8.75 -8.03
CA ILE A 715 -24.54 -9.43 -7.57
C ILE A 715 -25.23 -8.62 -6.47
N ASP A 716 -24.44 -8.11 -5.53
CA ASP A 716 -24.90 -7.14 -4.53
C ASP A 716 -23.85 -6.06 -4.29
N ASN A 717 -24.16 -5.09 -3.41
CA ASN A 717 -23.30 -3.95 -3.09
C ASN A 717 -21.84 -4.35 -2.80
N ALA A 718 -20.98 -4.24 -3.82
CA ALA A 718 -19.55 -4.54 -3.79
C ALA A 718 -19.18 -6.02 -3.63
N HIS A 719 -20.00 -6.94 -4.14
CA HIS A 719 -19.67 -8.36 -4.21
C HIS A 719 -19.90 -8.88 -5.62
N PHE A 720 -18.82 -9.46 -6.15
CA PHE A 720 -18.63 -9.77 -7.55
C PHE A 720 -18.32 -11.24 -7.73
N VAL A 721 -18.84 -11.81 -8.82
CA VAL A 721 -18.61 -13.20 -9.21
C VAL A 721 -18.03 -13.24 -10.62
N VAL A 722 -17.07 -14.14 -10.81
CA VAL A 722 -16.45 -14.40 -12.11
C VAL A 722 -17.08 -15.67 -12.68
N GLY A 723 -17.81 -15.54 -13.79
CA GLY A 723 -18.62 -16.63 -14.31
C GLY A 723 -19.16 -16.36 -15.71
N THR A 724 -19.79 -17.38 -16.30
CA THR A 724 -20.69 -17.19 -17.43
C THR A 724 -22.08 -16.77 -16.92
N PRO A 725 -22.93 -16.12 -17.74
CA PRO A 725 -24.33 -15.84 -17.35
C PRO A 725 -25.07 -17.11 -16.90
N SER A 726 -24.85 -18.23 -17.58
CA SER A 726 -25.44 -19.52 -17.25
C SER A 726 -25.02 -19.98 -15.85
N ASN A 727 -23.73 -19.87 -15.53
CA ASN A 727 -23.21 -20.24 -14.22
C ASN A 727 -23.86 -19.42 -13.11
N ILE A 728 -23.93 -18.10 -13.27
CA ILE A 728 -24.52 -17.21 -12.26
C ILE A 728 -26.00 -17.51 -12.06
N SER A 729 -26.76 -17.67 -13.16
CA SER A 729 -28.18 -18.04 -13.08
C SER A 729 -28.40 -19.37 -12.33
N SER A 730 -27.47 -20.32 -12.46
CA SER A 730 -27.56 -21.61 -11.78
C SER A 730 -27.17 -21.54 -10.30
N TRP A 731 -26.22 -20.68 -9.94
CA TRP A 731 -25.68 -20.55 -8.59
C TRP A 731 -26.56 -19.67 -7.68
N ASP A 732 -27.22 -18.69 -8.29
CA ASP A 732 -28.10 -17.76 -7.59
C ASP A 732 -29.53 -18.31 -7.38
N ASN A 733 -29.86 -19.48 -7.96
CA ASN A 733 -31.19 -20.06 -7.87
C ASN A 733 -31.44 -20.75 -6.50
N PRO A 734 -32.37 -20.24 -5.65
CA PRO A 734 -32.64 -20.81 -4.33
C PRO A 734 -33.20 -22.25 -4.37
N ILE A 735 -33.84 -22.65 -5.48
CA ILE A 735 -34.41 -24.00 -5.65
C ILE A 735 -33.29 -25.05 -5.80
N LEU A 736 -32.16 -24.69 -6.45
CA LEU A 736 -30.99 -25.56 -6.57
C LEU A 736 -30.16 -25.64 -5.27
N LYS A 737 -30.13 -24.58 -4.44
CA LYS A 737 -29.50 -24.64 -3.10
C LYS A 737 -30.11 -25.73 -2.22
N ASN A 738 -31.41 -26.01 -2.36
CA ASN A 738 -32.09 -27.12 -1.70
C ASN A 738 -31.90 -28.47 -2.44
N ASN A 739 -31.87 -28.48 -3.77
CA ASN A 739 -31.71 -29.72 -4.53
C ASN A 739 -30.27 -30.27 -4.57
N ILE A 740 -29.24 -29.45 -4.35
CA ILE A 740 -27.85 -29.92 -4.16
C ILE A 740 -27.73 -30.77 -2.87
N GLN A 741 -28.66 -30.64 -1.92
CA GLN A 741 -28.76 -31.52 -0.74
C GLN A 741 -29.47 -32.85 -1.05
N ASN A 742 -30.27 -32.93 -2.13
CA ASN A 742 -31.12 -34.08 -2.46
C ASN A 742 -30.68 -34.88 -3.71
N LEU A 743 -29.60 -34.48 -4.39
CA LEU A 743 -29.09 -35.15 -5.60
C LEU A 743 -28.39 -36.51 -5.35
N THR A 744 -28.64 -37.17 -4.23
CA THR A 744 -28.22 -38.57 -3.98
C THR A 744 -29.18 -39.62 -4.56
N PHE A 745 -30.34 -39.23 -5.08
CA PHE A 745 -31.25 -40.14 -5.75
C PHE A 745 -31.69 -39.55 -7.09
N ILE A 746 -31.05 -40.02 -8.17
CA ILE A 746 -31.59 -40.31 -9.53
C ILE A 746 -30.34 -40.50 -10.39
N LEU A 747 -29.75 -41.69 -10.27
CA LEU A 747 -28.87 -42.27 -11.28
C LEU A 747 -29.61 -43.51 -11.81
N ASN A 748 -30.62 -43.28 -12.65
CA ASN A 748 -31.12 -44.28 -13.58
C ASN A 748 -30.97 -43.69 -14.98
N GLU A 749 -30.25 -44.40 -15.83
CA GLU A 749 -29.79 -43.99 -17.17
C GLU A 749 -30.92 -43.90 -18.22
N ASP A 750 -32.20 -44.05 -17.85
CA ASP A 750 -33.32 -44.13 -18.80
C ASP A 750 -34.16 -42.85 -18.96
N SER A 751 -33.72 -41.69 -18.47
CA SER A 751 -34.50 -40.44 -18.56
C SER A 751 -33.91 -39.36 -19.49
N GLN A 752 -32.94 -39.70 -20.33
CA GLN A 752 -32.23 -38.74 -21.20
C GLN A 752 -32.83 -38.49 -22.59
N GLU A 753 -34.10 -38.83 -22.86
CA GLU A 753 -34.70 -38.55 -24.19
C GLU A 753 -35.80 -37.48 -24.26
N HIS A 754 -36.23 -36.84 -23.16
CA HIS A 754 -37.29 -35.80 -23.24
C HIS A 754 -37.04 -34.53 -22.41
N THR A 755 -35.86 -33.91 -22.50
CA THR A 755 -35.54 -32.67 -21.74
C THR A 755 -35.12 -31.45 -22.56
N ILE A 756 -35.45 -31.41 -23.85
CA ILE A 756 -35.28 -30.17 -24.66
C ILE A 756 -36.56 -29.34 -24.68
N GLU A 757 -37.76 -29.95 -24.69
CA GLU A 757 -39.03 -29.21 -24.75
C GLU A 757 -39.43 -28.53 -23.42
N PHE A 758 -39.02 -29.05 -22.26
CA PHE A 758 -39.31 -28.42 -20.97
C PHE A 758 -38.34 -27.30 -20.55
N LYS A 759 -37.15 -27.20 -21.17
CA LYS A 759 -36.16 -26.15 -20.82
C LYS A 759 -36.49 -24.77 -21.38
N ILE A 760 -37.39 -24.68 -22.36
CA ILE A 760 -37.82 -23.39 -22.92
C ILE A 760 -38.89 -22.74 -22.02
N LEU A 761 -39.65 -23.53 -21.26
CA LEU A 761 -40.73 -23.05 -20.39
C LEU A 761 -40.24 -22.53 -19.02
N ASP A 762 -39.02 -22.89 -18.59
CA ASP A 762 -38.43 -22.48 -17.30
C ASP A 762 -37.42 -21.31 -17.41
N LEU A 763 -37.31 -20.67 -18.57
CA LEU A 763 -36.48 -19.46 -18.73
C LEU A 763 -37.24 -18.23 -18.19
N SER A 764 -37.20 -18.01 -16.89
CA SER A 764 -37.56 -16.72 -16.31
C SER A 764 -36.53 -15.66 -16.71
N SER A 765 -37.00 -14.55 -17.30
CA SER A 765 -36.19 -13.40 -17.68
C SER A 765 -35.29 -12.94 -16.51
N PRO A 766 -33.99 -12.63 -16.74
CA PRO A 766 -33.11 -12.07 -15.72
C PRO A 766 -33.56 -10.67 -15.22
N PHE A 767 -34.64 -10.13 -15.78
CA PHE A 767 -35.25 -8.87 -15.39
C PHE A 767 -36.61 -9.02 -14.68
N GLY A 768 -37.03 -10.23 -14.31
CA GLY A 768 -38.33 -10.48 -13.68
C GLY A 768 -39.53 -10.37 -14.65
N GLU A 769 -40.71 -9.97 -14.15
CA GLU A 769 -41.97 -9.79 -14.90
C GLU A 769 -41.99 -8.55 -15.82
N ILE A 770 -40.87 -7.85 -15.97
CA ILE A 770 -40.81 -6.66 -16.82
C ILE A 770 -40.74 -7.11 -18.27
N GLU A 771 -41.89 -7.10 -18.96
CA GLU A 771 -41.97 -7.32 -20.40
C GLU A 771 -41.36 -6.13 -21.17
N PHE A 772 -40.37 -6.40 -22.00
CA PHE A 772 -39.88 -5.43 -22.99
C PHE A 772 -40.25 -5.92 -24.39
N PHE A 773 -40.87 -5.07 -25.19
CA PHE A 773 -41.07 -5.31 -26.61
C PHE A 773 -39.91 -4.69 -27.39
N ILE A 774 -39.13 -5.53 -28.08
CA ILE A 774 -38.13 -5.08 -29.05
C ILE A 774 -38.83 -4.89 -30.38
N LEU A 775 -39.03 -3.63 -30.80
CA LEU A 775 -39.58 -3.29 -32.11
C LEU A 775 -38.45 -3.34 -33.15
N ASP A 776 -38.42 -4.41 -33.95
CA ASP A 776 -37.57 -4.48 -35.14
C ASP A 776 -38.14 -3.61 -36.26
N LYS A 777 -37.69 -2.35 -36.35
CA LYS A 777 -38.09 -1.40 -37.39
C LYS A 777 -37.51 -1.71 -38.79
N PHE A 778 -36.70 -2.77 -38.97
CA PHE A 778 -35.95 -2.99 -40.22
C PHE A 778 -36.45 -4.11 -41.13
N LYS A 779 -37.50 -4.85 -40.78
CA LYS A 779 -38.15 -5.74 -41.75
C LYS A 779 -39.06 -4.95 -42.69
N LYS A 780 -38.55 -4.58 -43.87
CA LYS A 780 -39.39 -4.41 -45.06
C LYS A 780 -40.09 -5.74 -45.34
N VAL A 781 -41.30 -5.90 -44.83
CA VAL A 781 -42.18 -7.02 -45.18
C VAL A 781 -42.66 -6.78 -46.61
N GLN A 782 -41.97 -7.40 -47.57
CA GLN A 782 -42.60 -7.76 -48.84
C GLN A 782 -43.55 -8.92 -48.55
N ASN A 783 -44.80 -8.61 -48.26
CA ASN A 783 -46.00 -9.32 -48.73
C ASN A 783 -47.24 -8.76 -48.05
N GLN A 784 -48.26 -8.54 -48.87
CA GLN A 784 -49.59 -8.06 -48.49
C GLN A 784 -50.29 -9.12 -47.64
N GLU A 785 -50.31 -8.93 -46.33
CA GLU A 785 -51.33 -9.47 -45.41
C GLU A 785 -51.20 -8.73 -44.07
N ASN A 786 -51.34 -7.40 -44.11
CA ASN A 786 -51.32 -6.53 -42.94
C ASN A 786 -52.73 -5.99 -42.68
N THR A 787 -53.55 -6.79 -42.01
CA THR A 787 -54.68 -6.27 -41.22
C THR A 787 -54.44 -6.45 -39.73
N ASN A 788 -53.69 -7.47 -39.28
CA ASN A 788 -53.48 -7.71 -37.84
C ASN A 788 -52.41 -6.81 -37.18
N LEU A 789 -51.38 -6.34 -37.89
CA LEU A 789 -50.32 -5.54 -37.26
C LEU A 789 -50.77 -4.10 -36.92
N PHE A 790 -51.65 -3.54 -37.74
CA PHE A 790 -52.24 -2.21 -37.54
C PHE A 790 -53.25 -2.19 -36.38
N THR A 791 -53.99 -3.29 -36.17
CA THR A 791 -54.92 -3.42 -35.04
C THR A 791 -54.17 -3.53 -33.72
N ILE A 792 -53.07 -4.29 -33.68
CA ILE A 792 -52.23 -4.44 -32.48
C ILE A 792 -51.53 -3.13 -32.12
N THR A 793 -51.07 -2.35 -33.10
CA THR A 793 -50.44 -1.04 -32.82
C THR A 793 -51.45 0.00 -32.33
N ASN A 794 -52.68 -0.02 -32.84
CA ASN A 794 -53.74 0.85 -32.35
C ASN A 794 -54.22 0.45 -30.94
N GLU A 795 -54.43 -0.84 -30.67
CA GLU A 795 -54.79 -1.34 -29.33
C GLU A 795 -53.71 -0.99 -28.29
N LEU A 796 -52.43 -1.11 -28.64
CA LEU A 796 -51.32 -0.73 -27.75
C LEU A 796 -51.24 0.77 -27.51
N THR A 797 -51.49 1.57 -28.55
CA THR A 797 -51.52 3.04 -28.43
C THR A 797 -52.67 3.49 -27.55
N ASP A 798 -53.84 2.85 -27.65
CA ASP A 798 -55.01 3.16 -26.83
C ASP A 798 -54.82 2.72 -25.38
N LYS A 799 -54.18 1.58 -25.14
CA LYS A 799 -53.80 1.13 -23.78
C LYS A 799 -52.77 2.06 -23.12
N TYR A 800 -51.83 2.60 -23.90
CA TYR A 800 -50.87 3.60 -23.43
C TYR A 800 -51.54 4.95 -23.12
N LYS A 801 -52.50 5.37 -23.93
CA LYS A 801 -53.31 6.57 -23.66
C LYS A 801 -54.14 6.39 -22.38
N GLU A 802 -54.76 5.24 -22.17
CA GLU A 802 -55.48 4.91 -20.93
C GLU A 802 -54.58 5.01 -19.69
N LEU A 803 -53.34 4.51 -19.76
CA LEU A 803 -52.36 4.61 -18.68
C LEU A 803 -51.98 6.07 -18.36
N TYR A 804 -51.82 6.92 -19.37
CA TYR A 804 -51.57 8.35 -19.17
C TYR A 804 -52.78 9.07 -18.54
N TYR A 805 -53.99 8.75 -18.99
CA TYR A 805 -55.22 9.29 -18.41
C TYR A 805 -55.42 8.83 -16.96
N GLN A 806 -55.16 7.56 -16.63
CA GLN A 806 -55.23 7.04 -15.27
C GLN A 806 -54.20 7.69 -14.32
N GLN A 807 -53.11 8.23 -14.86
CA GLN A 807 -52.05 8.90 -14.11
C GLN A 807 -52.13 10.44 -14.15
N ASN A 808 -53.17 11.04 -14.75
CA ASN A 808 -53.30 12.49 -14.97
C ASN A 808 -52.08 13.14 -15.67
N LEU A 809 -51.45 12.42 -16.59
CA LEU A 809 -50.34 12.91 -17.39
C LEU A 809 -50.85 13.35 -18.77
N GLU A 810 -50.32 14.46 -19.31
CA GLU A 810 -50.65 14.89 -20.68
C GLU A 810 -50.19 13.84 -21.69
N VAL A 811 -51.11 13.38 -22.54
CA VAL A 811 -50.81 12.44 -23.62
C VAL A 811 -50.03 13.17 -24.72
N PRO A 812 -48.79 12.76 -25.04
CA PRO A 812 -48.03 13.39 -26.11
C PRO A 812 -48.67 13.14 -27.48
N ASN A 813 -48.60 14.13 -28.38
CA ASN A 813 -49.21 14.03 -29.70
C ASN A 813 -48.36 13.13 -30.63
N PHE A 814 -48.83 11.90 -30.87
CA PHE A 814 -48.06 10.87 -31.58
C PHE A 814 -48.07 11.03 -33.11
N GLU A 815 -48.90 11.91 -33.68
CA GLU A 815 -48.92 12.16 -35.13
C GLU A 815 -47.70 12.97 -35.61
N THR A 816 -47.13 13.83 -34.77
CA THR A 816 -45.98 14.68 -35.14
C THR A 816 -44.62 13.97 -35.12
N LEU A 817 -44.52 12.76 -34.54
CA LEU A 817 -43.28 11.98 -34.50
C LEU A 817 -42.95 11.25 -35.80
N ASN A 818 -43.88 11.21 -36.76
CA ASN A 818 -43.68 10.52 -38.04
C ASN A 818 -43.12 11.42 -39.16
N GLU A 819 -43.10 12.74 -39.01
CA GLU A 819 -42.68 13.65 -40.10
C GLU A 819 -41.29 14.30 -39.91
N GLU A 820 -40.74 14.40 -38.68
CA GLU A 820 -39.43 15.04 -38.45
C GLU A 820 -38.21 14.09 -38.47
N ALA A 821 -38.40 12.82 -38.85
CA ALA A 821 -37.31 11.84 -38.95
C ALA A 821 -37.27 11.14 -40.32
N PHE A 822 -37.09 11.93 -41.39
CA PHE A 822 -36.71 11.47 -42.72
C PHE A 822 -35.45 12.18 -43.23
#